data_AF-A0A1V5XZ24-F1
#
_entry.id   AF-A0A1V5XZ24-F1
#
_cell.length_a   1.000
_cell.length_b   1.000
_cell.length_c   1.000
_cell.angle_alpha   90.00
_cell.angle_beta   90.00
_cell.angle_gamma   90.00
#
_symmetry.space_group_name_H-M   'P 1'
#
loop_
_entity.id
_entity.type
_entity.pdbx_description
1 polymer ?
#
loop_
_entity_poly.entity_id
_entity_poly.type
_entity_poly.pdbx_seq_one_letter_code
_entity_poly.pdbx_strand_id
1 'polypeptide(L)'
;MKIKRFLSGLILAAIVLALIPPVNANADSFTFSGLTISGDDITMEDLEWNEGTKQLTLKAKTDGYQYVTLSGNAQDNICFYVAGNASITLDNLTMDGQYSAITLRKGVDVGLNLKGSNTLIASGNSSALYVDETATLSIWPVEGTQGSLYVQGGETNPGIRVVHKKYADSTEAYGTLHIRGGTVTAEGGFQAAGIGGGNGESGGDINIYGGVVNAAGGGGGAGIGGGNGSANGGKITISGGTVIAAGGNGGAGIGGGDDDSDGGEICIDDGFVIAVGGGYAAGIGGGNNGTSGNIIITGGTVIASGGNGGAGIGGGRRDNEIGGDVNNINLKGGIIFACGNQGGEDVGKGSGGTAVGEISISGHQLSSFPTAVFLRNNTISIDSESIYGDYFHVGPMNYANISKCGIELSALFPDPPPEIPGTIEGKNGSEWLKDLWEGQRDIWSIVTENEIGAYLWLKTIKYYDSKVDGSLVFEQHQHKGTTGKILDGSIVSDRGFTFDKWETDEGTMYNPGDDHKFDSDLNLYAKWSSEPVEYSIGYDLDGGSVSPENPEIYTILTDDITLNNPTKEGYDFIGWTEGDTGVPVMEVIIKKGSTGNRFYKAHWTPIEYKINYKLNGGTVSPDNPEIYTILTDDITLNNPTKEGYDFIGWTEEGVTDEPVMEVIIRKGSTGDRTYVAHWIGYPFRTLTDSETGISVSGYIREDAVLTVDDMELHDDPFCNEIRRLMNDDDYVLLLGKDISLSEGFKGTLTVTMPVGMRCNGKTVSILHCTGLTLQKYTAKVADGKAVFNVISLSPFAVFAKAPSAHDYDPPTVVTVSVTNVLAGSATLSGNVTASGGAEVIERGFVYGTDPDPVIGRPGAIQIRSGSGLGGFTAKLTGLRPNTVYYVRAYAVNREGTSYGAVLSFTVPVDIPKTGGSAMPWGFVLIGLAAACSVYAAMRRRKA
;
A
#
# COMPACT_ATOMS: atom_id res chain seq x y z
N MET A 1 -44.93 -23.13 -6.90
CA MET A 1 -45.64 -22.23 -5.95
C MET A 1 -44.87 -21.97 -4.63
N LYS A 2 -43.64 -22.49 -4.43
CA LYS A 2 -42.78 -22.16 -3.26
C LYS A 2 -41.72 -21.07 -3.52
N ILE A 3 -41.46 -20.71 -4.78
CA ILE A 3 -40.47 -19.67 -5.14
C ILE A 3 -41.04 -18.24 -5.04
N LYS A 4 -42.35 -18.07 -5.22
CA LYS A 4 -43.01 -16.75 -5.08
C LYS A 4 -43.12 -16.24 -3.64
N ARG A 5 -43.02 -17.12 -2.62
CA ARG A 5 -43.07 -16.72 -1.20
C ARG A 5 -41.70 -16.29 -0.65
N PHE A 6 -40.60 -16.66 -1.29
CA PHE A 6 -39.25 -16.26 -0.89
C PHE A 6 -38.91 -14.86 -1.46
N LEU A 7 -39.29 -14.59 -2.71
CA LEU A 7 -39.13 -13.26 -3.32
C LEU A 7 -39.98 -12.17 -2.64
N SER A 8 -41.20 -12.49 -2.21
CA SER A 8 -42.05 -11.54 -1.49
C SER A 8 -41.55 -11.23 -0.07
N GLY A 9 -40.76 -12.14 0.54
CA GLY A 9 -40.11 -11.89 1.84
C GLY A 9 -38.88 -10.99 1.72
N LEU A 10 -38.10 -11.15 0.64
CA LEU A 10 -36.94 -10.30 0.34
C LEU A 10 -37.32 -8.88 -0.07
N ILE A 11 -38.41 -8.71 -0.83
CA ILE A 11 -38.92 -7.38 -1.20
C ILE A 11 -39.51 -6.65 0.02
N LEU A 12 -40.16 -7.37 0.94
CA LEU A 12 -40.66 -6.75 2.18
C LEU A 12 -39.51 -6.40 3.15
N ALA A 13 -38.43 -7.18 3.20
CA ALA A 13 -37.22 -6.85 3.95
C ALA A 13 -36.47 -5.65 3.35
N ALA A 14 -36.42 -5.54 2.01
CA ALA A 14 -35.81 -4.39 1.31
C ALA A 14 -36.63 -3.10 1.47
N ILE A 15 -37.98 -3.17 1.49
CA ILE A 15 -38.85 -2.01 1.73
C ILE A 15 -38.83 -1.59 3.21
N VAL A 16 -38.65 -2.53 4.15
CA VAL A 16 -38.44 -2.20 5.57
C VAL A 16 -37.04 -1.64 5.83
N LEU A 17 -36.01 -2.01 5.05
CA LEU A 17 -34.69 -1.36 5.09
C LEU A 17 -34.69 0.05 4.45
N ALA A 18 -35.51 0.28 3.42
CA ALA A 18 -35.62 1.58 2.73
C ALA A 18 -36.55 2.58 3.43
N LEU A 19 -37.24 2.19 4.51
CA LEU A 19 -38.06 3.06 5.37
C LEU A 19 -37.38 3.36 6.72
N ILE A 20 -36.15 2.87 6.91
CA ILE A 20 -35.28 3.44 7.93
C ILE A 20 -34.76 4.74 7.28
N PRO A 21 -35.09 5.94 7.78
CA PRO A 21 -34.33 7.13 7.37
C PRO A 21 -32.84 6.78 7.55
N PRO A 22 -31.91 7.28 6.71
CA PRO A 22 -30.49 7.09 6.99
C PRO A 22 -30.31 7.47 8.45
N VAL A 23 -29.98 6.48 9.27
CA VAL A 23 -29.39 6.79 10.57
C VAL A 23 -28.11 7.43 10.09
N ASN A 24 -28.07 8.77 10.12
CA ASN A 24 -26.81 9.49 10.17
C ASN A 24 -25.98 8.68 11.15
N ALA A 25 -24.96 7.97 10.67
CA ALA A 25 -23.88 7.60 11.53
C ALA A 25 -23.50 8.93 12.15
N ASN A 26 -23.84 9.12 13.43
CA ASN A 26 -23.57 10.38 14.09
C ASN A 26 -22.09 10.58 13.88
N ALA A 27 -21.67 11.62 13.14
CA ALA A 27 -20.32 12.13 13.28
C ALA A 27 -20.11 12.24 14.78
N ASP A 28 -19.19 11.43 15.31
CA ASP A 28 -19.05 11.32 16.75
C ASP A 28 -18.71 12.73 17.24
N SER A 29 -19.61 13.27 18.06
CA SER A 29 -19.51 14.63 18.56
C SER A 29 -19.21 14.56 20.04
N PHE A 30 -18.13 15.21 20.42
CA PHE A 30 -17.65 15.23 21.79
C PHE A 30 -17.64 16.67 22.27
N THR A 31 -18.28 16.92 23.41
CA THR A 31 -18.35 18.26 24.00
C THR A 31 -17.52 18.30 25.29
N PHE A 32 -16.58 19.23 25.34
CA PHE A 32 -15.72 19.50 26.49
C PHE A 32 -15.94 20.93 26.94
N SER A 33 -16.61 21.12 28.08
CA SER A 33 -16.85 22.43 28.70
C SER A 33 -17.41 23.50 27.71
N GLY A 34 -18.26 23.10 26.77
CA GLY A 34 -18.89 23.99 25.78
C GLY A 34 -18.21 24.04 24.41
N LEU A 35 -16.98 23.53 24.28
CA LEU A 35 -16.32 23.27 23.00
C LEU A 35 -16.80 21.92 22.45
N THR A 36 -17.42 21.92 21.28
CA THR A 36 -17.84 20.70 20.58
C THR A 36 -16.89 20.43 19.42
N ILE A 37 -16.31 19.24 19.40
CA ILE A 37 -15.53 18.70 18.29
C ILE A 37 -16.34 17.58 17.62
N SER A 38 -16.39 17.59 16.30
CA SER A 38 -17.07 16.57 15.49
C SER A 38 -16.29 16.26 14.21
N GLY A 39 -16.50 15.07 13.66
CA GLY A 39 -15.89 14.62 12.42
C GLY A 39 -16.31 13.18 12.14
N ASP A 40 -16.31 12.77 10.87
CA ASP A 40 -16.79 11.44 10.49
C ASP A 40 -15.86 10.31 10.99
N ASP A 41 -14.57 10.60 11.16
CA ASP A 41 -13.53 9.65 11.59
C ASP A 41 -12.81 10.04 12.90
N ILE A 42 -13.41 10.94 13.71
CA ILE A 42 -12.82 11.35 15.00
C ILE A 42 -13.27 10.43 16.13
N THR A 43 -12.32 9.89 16.89
CA THR A 43 -12.61 9.01 18.03
C THR A 43 -12.04 9.58 19.33
N MET A 44 -12.47 9.04 20.48
CA MET A 44 -11.88 9.39 21.79
C MET A 44 -10.39 9.03 21.92
N GLU A 45 -9.85 8.16 21.07
CA GLU A 45 -8.42 7.84 21.07
C GLU A 45 -7.58 8.96 20.46
N ASP A 46 -8.15 9.70 19.50
CA ASP A 46 -7.53 10.85 18.82
C ASP A 46 -7.50 12.11 19.70
N LEU A 47 -8.30 12.12 20.77
CA LEU A 47 -8.46 13.24 21.68
C LEU A 47 -7.81 12.98 23.03
N GLU A 48 -7.28 14.03 23.65
CA GLU A 48 -6.85 14.01 25.05
C GLU A 48 -7.33 15.26 25.77
N TRP A 49 -8.20 15.06 26.74
CA TRP A 49 -8.72 16.13 27.59
C TRP A 49 -7.98 16.16 28.93
N ASN A 50 -7.40 17.32 29.26
CA ASN A 50 -6.83 17.58 30.57
C ASN A 50 -7.70 18.57 31.34
N GLU A 51 -8.47 18.06 32.30
CA GLU A 51 -9.37 18.86 33.14
C GLU A 51 -8.64 19.93 33.97
N GLY A 52 -7.39 19.66 34.37
CA GLY A 52 -6.60 20.57 35.21
C GLY A 52 -6.07 21.78 34.44
N THR A 53 -5.70 21.59 33.17
CA THR A 53 -5.23 22.68 32.28
C THR A 53 -6.31 23.19 31.34
N LYS A 54 -7.51 22.58 31.36
CA LYS A 54 -8.61 22.84 30.42
C LYS A 54 -8.18 22.74 28.94
N GLN A 55 -7.22 21.86 28.67
CA GLN A 55 -6.66 21.66 27.34
C GLN A 55 -7.28 20.43 26.66
N LEU A 56 -7.82 20.62 25.46
CA LEU A 56 -8.20 19.55 24.54
C LEU A 56 -7.12 19.42 23.47
N THR A 57 -6.41 18.30 23.49
CA THR A 57 -5.38 17.98 22.49
C THR A 57 -5.96 17.11 21.38
N LEU A 58 -5.82 17.55 20.13
CA LEU A 58 -5.94 16.69 18.95
C LEU A 58 -4.57 16.04 18.70
N LYS A 59 -4.46 14.73 18.95
CA LYS A 59 -3.21 13.98 18.83
C LYS A 59 -2.77 13.87 17.37
N ALA A 60 -1.48 13.64 17.13
CA ALA A 60 -0.98 13.40 15.78
C ALA A 60 -1.36 11.98 15.31
N LYS A 61 -1.89 11.86 14.09
CA LYS A 61 -1.98 10.58 13.37
C LYS A 61 -0.66 10.31 12.65
N THR A 62 -0.30 9.03 12.49
CA THR A 62 0.92 8.60 11.78
C THR A 62 0.86 8.87 10.28
N ASP A 63 -0.35 8.92 9.69
CA ASP A 63 -0.56 9.14 8.26
C ASP A 63 -1.66 10.19 8.02
N GLY A 64 -1.31 11.26 7.31
CA GLY A 64 -2.29 12.20 6.73
C GLY A 64 -2.82 13.31 7.63
N TYR A 65 -3.85 13.99 7.12
CA TYR A 65 -4.56 15.09 7.77
C TYR A 65 -5.76 14.57 8.57
N GLN A 66 -6.03 15.17 9.72
CA GLN A 66 -7.27 14.96 10.46
C GLN A 66 -8.30 16.04 10.11
N TYR A 67 -9.53 15.64 9.81
CA TYR A 67 -10.61 16.56 9.46
C TYR A 67 -11.59 16.67 10.63
N VAL A 68 -11.70 17.87 11.21
CA VAL A 68 -12.56 18.11 12.37
C VAL A 68 -13.32 19.43 12.24
N THR A 69 -14.49 19.50 12.84
CA THR A 69 -15.28 20.73 12.99
C THR A 69 -15.36 21.10 14.46
N LEU A 70 -14.96 22.33 14.78
CA LEU A 70 -15.11 22.93 16.10
C LEU A 70 -16.30 23.90 16.09
N SER A 71 -17.17 23.77 17.09
CA SER A 71 -18.34 24.62 17.26
C SER A 71 -18.68 24.78 18.74
N GLY A 72 -19.60 25.70 19.04
CA GLY A 72 -20.13 25.90 20.39
C GLY A 72 -19.57 27.14 21.09
N ASN A 73 -19.84 27.24 22.39
CA ASN A 73 -19.46 28.40 23.20
C ASN A 73 -18.70 27.94 24.44
N ALA A 74 -17.39 28.16 24.42
CA ALA A 74 -16.40 27.73 25.39
C ALA A 74 -15.84 28.94 26.16
N GLN A 75 -16.26 29.11 27.41
CA GLN A 75 -15.94 30.31 28.22
C GLN A 75 -15.05 29.99 29.44
N ASP A 76 -14.54 28.75 29.53
CA ASP A 76 -13.94 28.18 30.74
C ASP A 76 -12.41 28.02 30.63
N ASN A 77 -11.74 29.00 29.99
CA ASN A 77 -10.30 28.98 29.68
C ASN A 77 -9.86 27.77 28.86
N ILE A 78 -10.67 27.35 27.89
CA ILE A 78 -10.38 26.16 27.10
C ILE A 78 -9.32 26.47 26.06
N CYS A 79 -8.34 25.57 25.94
CA CYS A 79 -7.33 25.59 24.88
C CYS A 79 -7.49 24.36 23.97
N PHE A 80 -7.54 24.59 22.66
CA PHE A 80 -7.48 23.53 21.66
C PHE A 80 -6.05 23.41 21.12
N TYR A 81 -5.36 22.32 21.47
CA TYR A 81 -3.97 22.08 21.12
C TYR A 81 -3.87 21.08 19.96
N VAL A 82 -3.21 21.47 18.87
CA VAL A 82 -3.10 20.68 17.64
C VAL A 82 -1.69 20.07 17.55
N ALA A 83 -1.57 18.77 17.77
CA ALA A 83 -0.29 18.08 17.87
C ALA A 83 0.23 17.47 16.55
N GLY A 84 -0.61 17.41 15.51
CA GLY A 84 -0.29 16.91 14.16
C GLY A 84 -1.12 17.62 13.07
N ASN A 85 -0.91 17.25 11.80
CA ASN A 85 -1.54 17.93 10.67
C ASN A 85 -3.07 17.78 10.68
N ALA A 86 -3.79 18.88 10.42
CA ALA A 86 -5.24 18.90 10.54
C ALA A 86 -5.92 19.92 9.61
N SER A 87 -7.14 19.64 9.19
CA SER A 87 -8.06 20.58 8.57
C SER A 87 -9.23 20.80 9.53
N ILE A 88 -9.29 22.00 10.10
CA ILE A 88 -10.21 22.37 11.16
C ILE A 88 -11.24 23.33 10.58
N THR A 89 -12.51 22.96 10.58
CA THR A 89 -13.60 23.89 10.27
C THR A 89 -14.06 24.56 11.55
N LEU A 90 -14.06 25.90 11.59
CA LEU A 90 -14.71 26.65 12.65
C LEU A 90 -16.14 26.98 12.22
N ASP A 91 -17.13 26.53 12.99
CA ASP A 91 -18.55 26.74 12.70
C ASP A 91 -19.25 27.37 13.90
N ASN A 92 -19.44 28.70 13.84
CA ASN A 92 -20.07 29.49 14.89
C ASN A 92 -19.45 29.25 16.28
N LEU A 93 -18.12 29.15 16.33
CA LEU A 93 -17.37 28.89 17.53
C LEU A 93 -17.08 30.19 18.30
N THR A 94 -17.35 30.19 19.61
CA THR A 94 -16.86 31.20 20.53
C THR A 94 -15.95 30.55 21.58
N MET A 95 -14.71 31.01 21.68
CA MET A 95 -13.78 30.66 22.76
C MET A 95 -13.30 31.94 23.43
N ASP A 96 -13.50 32.06 24.74
CA ASP A 96 -13.09 33.23 25.53
C ASP A 96 -12.43 32.74 26.82
N GLY A 97 -11.21 33.19 27.10
CA GLY A 97 -10.50 32.82 28.32
C GLY A 97 -9.07 33.34 28.41
N GLN A 98 -8.36 32.91 29.45
CA GLN A 98 -7.01 33.39 29.78
C GLN A 98 -5.90 32.78 28.91
N TYR A 99 -6.15 31.61 28.33
CA TYR A 99 -5.19 30.87 27.50
C TYR A 99 -5.45 31.05 26.02
N SER A 100 -4.49 30.64 25.19
CA SER A 100 -4.70 30.54 23.76
C SER A 100 -5.87 29.63 23.44
N ALA A 101 -6.81 30.12 22.64
CA ALA A 101 -7.98 29.35 22.23
C ALA A 101 -7.56 28.20 21.32
N ILE A 102 -6.66 28.46 20.37
CA ILE A 102 -6.08 27.44 19.49
C ILE A 102 -4.55 27.58 19.45
N THR A 103 -3.84 26.48 19.68
CA THR A 103 -2.38 26.42 19.64
C THR A 103 -1.91 25.33 18.70
N LEU A 104 -1.06 25.70 17.74
CA LEU A 104 -0.44 24.79 16.79
C LEU A 104 0.95 24.40 17.28
N ARG A 105 1.24 23.10 17.35
CA ARG A 105 2.57 22.61 17.73
C ARG A 105 3.61 22.89 16.65
N LYS A 106 4.86 23.10 17.04
CA LYS A 106 6.02 23.13 16.12
C LYS A 106 5.97 22.04 15.04
N GLY A 107 5.99 22.45 13.77
CA GLY A 107 6.12 21.58 12.59
C GLY A 107 4.81 21.01 12.03
N VAL A 108 3.65 21.41 12.56
CA VAL A 108 2.35 20.97 12.04
C VAL A 108 1.89 21.86 10.89
N ASP A 109 1.16 21.27 9.94
CA ASP A 109 0.48 21.99 8.86
C ASP A 109 -1.04 21.92 9.07
N VAL A 110 -1.67 23.08 9.20
CA VAL A 110 -3.09 23.20 9.60
C VAL A 110 -3.86 24.10 8.66
N GLY A 111 -4.93 23.56 8.08
CA GLY A 111 -5.97 24.31 7.39
C GLY A 111 -7.06 24.74 8.37
N LEU A 112 -7.46 26.02 8.35
CA LEU A 112 -8.56 26.55 9.16
C LEU A 112 -9.66 27.09 8.23
N ASN A 113 -10.76 26.36 8.12
CA ASN A 113 -11.87 26.71 7.24
C ASN A 113 -12.92 27.49 8.02
N LEU A 114 -13.25 28.69 7.56
CA LEU A 114 -14.18 29.59 8.25
C LEU A 114 -15.61 29.39 7.77
N LYS A 115 -16.51 29.03 8.68
CA LYS A 115 -17.95 28.95 8.48
C LYS A 115 -18.68 29.69 9.60
N GLY A 116 -19.70 30.47 9.23
CA GLY A 116 -20.42 31.32 10.19
C GLY A 116 -19.50 32.32 10.89
N SER A 117 -19.91 32.78 12.08
CA SER A 117 -19.17 33.80 12.83
C SER A 117 -18.40 33.20 14.00
N ASN A 118 -17.08 33.25 13.92
CA ASN A 118 -16.18 32.66 14.91
C ASN A 118 -15.46 33.75 15.71
N THR A 119 -15.27 33.52 17.01
CA THR A 119 -14.68 34.47 17.96
C THR A 119 -13.72 33.73 18.88
N LEU A 120 -12.45 34.12 18.87
CA LEU A 120 -11.42 33.59 19.76
C LEU A 120 -10.80 34.75 20.56
N ILE A 121 -10.90 34.72 21.88
CA ILE A 121 -10.43 35.78 22.75
C ILE A 121 -9.50 35.18 23.80
N ALA A 122 -8.29 35.74 23.89
CA ALA A 122 -7.37 35.51 24.98
C ALA A 122 -7.32 36.76 25.87
N SER A 123 -7.45 36.61 27.19
CA SER A 123 -7.42 37.72 28.15
C SER A 123 -6.20 37.68 29.09
N GLY A 124 -5.42 36.60 29.07
CA GLY A 124 -4.21 36.44 29.88
C GLY A 124 -2.94 36.78 29.10
N ASN A 125 -1.78 36.27 29.53
CA ASN A 125 -0.54 36.41 28.77
C ASN A 125 -0.46 35.36 27.63
N SER A 126 -1.42 35.42 26.70
CA SER A 126 -1.56 34.46 25.59
C SER A 126 -2.17 35.11 24.35
N SER A 127 -1.86 34.60 23.17
CA SER A 127 -2.53 34.97 21.92
C SER A 127 -3.78 34.12 21.70
N ALA A 128 -4.83 34.64 21.06
CA ALA A 128 -6.01 33.83 20.76
C ALA A 128 -5.69 32.65 19.84
N LEU A 129 -4.89 32.91 18.80
CA LEU A 129 -4.38 31.90 17.88
C LEU A 129 -2.85 31.90 17.93
N TYR A 130 -2.24 30.74 18.17
CA TYR A 130 -0.79 30.60 18.33
C TYR A 130 -0.20 29.69 17.25
N VAL A 131 0.64 30.24 16.38
CA VAL A 131 1.41 29.53 15.35
C VAL A 131 2.87 29.46 15.76
N ASP A 132 3.29 28.29 16.24
CA ASP A 132 4.66 28.02 16.71
C ASP A 132 5.68 27.98 15.55
N GLU A 133 6.97 27.91 15.88
CA GLU A 133 8.06 27.79 14.90
C GLU A 133 7.84 26.59 13.96
N THR A 134 8.14 26.72 12.67
CA THR A 134 7.92 25.72 11.61
C THR A 134 6.48 25.22 11.44
N ALA A 135 5.51 25.72 12.22
CA ALA A 135 4.11 25.41 12.00
C ALA A 135 3.56 26.29 10.87
N THR A 136 2.68 25.73 10.06
CA THR A 136 1.97 26.43 8.98
C THR A 136 0.49 26.48 9.31
N LEU A 137 -0.10 27.66 9.22
CA LEU A 137 -1.53 27.88 9.32
C LEU A 137 -2.05 28.47 8.00
N SER A 138 -3.00 27.80 7.37
CA SER A 138 -3.70 28.31 6.17
C SER A 138 -5.18 28.56 6.47
N ILE A 139 -5.62 29.81 6.42
CA ILE A 139 -7.02 30.22 6.64
C ILE A 139 -7.75 30.28 5.28
N TRP A 140 -8.86 29.56 5.18
CA TRP A 140 -9.69 29.46 3.98
C TRP A 140 -11.15 29.84 4.27
N PRO A 141 -11.88 30.42 3.30
CA PRO A 141 -13.33 30.49 3.38
C PRO A 141 -13.92 29.11 3.07
N VAL A 142 -15.07 28.77 3.68
CA VAL A 142 -15.89 27.66 3.17
C VAL A 142 -16.72 28.19 1.99
N GLU A 143 -16.59 27.56 0.82
CA GLU A 143 -17.30 27.97 -0.41
C GLU A 143 -18.81 28.10 -0.18
N GLY A 144 -19.39 29.18 -0.72
CA GLY A 144 -20.81 29.49 -0.57
C GLY A 144 -21.22 30.02 0.82
N THR A 145 -20.27 30.32 1.72
CA THR A 145 -20.58 30.87 3.06
C THR A 145 -19.84 32.18 3.34
N GLN A 146 -20.44 33.06 4.14
CA GLN A 146 -19.79 34.27 4.69
C GLN A 146 -19.09 33.93 6.01
N GLY A 147 -17.99 33.16 5.94
CA GLY A 147 -17.22 32.78 7.12
C GLY A 147 -16.37 33.95 7.68
N SER A 148 -16.49 34.22 8.98
CA SER A 148 -15.69 35.24 9.67
C SER A 148 -14.97 34.69 10.90
N LEU A 149 -13.84 35.30 11.22
CA LEU A 149 -13.02 35.01 12.40
C LEU A 149 -12.57 36.32 13.05
N TYR A 150 -13.04 36.57 14.27
CA TYR A 150 -12.53 37.62 15.16
C TYR A 150 -11.57 37.00 16.17
N VAL A 151 -10.36 37.57 16.29
CA VAL A 151 -9.33 37.13 17.22
C VAL A 151 -8.78 38.29 18.04
N GLN A 152 -8.73 38.13 19.36
CA GLN A 152 -8.20 39.15 20.26
C GLN A 152 -7.10 38.55 21.15
N GLY A 153 -5.92 39.15 21.09
CA GLY A 153 -4.78 38.79 21.93
C GLY A 153 -4.96 39.32 23.35
N GLY A 154 -4.40 38.59 24.31
CA GLY A 154 -4.37 39.01 25.70
C GLY A 154 -3.29 40.04 25.98
N GLU A 155 -3.06 40.37 27.26
CA GLU A 155 -2.39 41.60 27.73
C GLU A 155 -1.23 42.11 26.87
N THR A 156 -0.26 41.25 26.52
CA THR A 156 0.92 41.60 25.70
C THR A 156 1.16 40.70 24.50
N ASN A 157 0.10 40.09 23.97
CA ASN A 157 0.18 39.12 22.88
C ASN A 157 -0.72 39.51 21.71
N PRO A 158 -0.39 39.06 20.48
CA PRO A 158 -1.17 39.38 19.31
C PRO A 158 -2.45 38.54 19.23
N GLY A 159 -3.42 38.97 18.43
CA GLY A 159 -4.61 38.17 18.12
C GLY A 159 -4.23 36.86 17.43
N ILE A 160 -3.41 36.98 16.36
CA ILE A 160 -2.74 35.85 15.71
C ILE A 160 -1.24 35.99 15.93
N ARG A 161 -0.68 35.10 16.73
CA ARG A 161 0.77 35.04 16.94
C ARG A 161 1.42 34.18 15.89
N VAL A 162 2.37 34.75 15.16
CA VAL A 162 3.21 34.04 14.21
C VAL A 162 4.64 34.19 14.69
N VAL A 163 5.19 33.13 15.28
CA VAL A 163 6.45 33.22 16.03
C VAL A 163 7.64 33.50 15.11
N HIS A 164 8.43 34.51 15.49
CA HIS A 164 9.81 34.70 15.05
C HIS A 164 10.69 35.11 16.25
N LYS A 165 11.71 34.31 16.58
CA LYS A 165 12.63 34.63 17.68
C LYS A 165 13.58 35.76 17.26
N LYS A 166 13.41 36.89 17.95
CA LYS A 166 14.20 38.12 17.95
C LYS A 166 15.68 37.90 17.62
N TYR A 167 16.11 38.27 16.41
CA TYR A 167 17.33 39.03 16.06
C TYR A 167 17.57 38.92 14.53
N ALA A 168 17.86 40.05 13.89
CA ALA A 168 17.94 40.26 12.43
C ALA A 168 19.09 39.53 11.70
N ASP A 169 19.55 38.37 12.18
CA ASP A 169 20.62 37.58 11.57
C ASP A 169 20.49 36.06 11.78
N SER A 170 19.30 35.56 12.15
CA SER A 170 19.13 34.16 12.55
C SER A 170 18.58 33.27 11.42
N THR A 171 19.27 32.15 11.20
CA THR A 171 18.83 30.98 10.41
C THR A 171 17.70 30.19 11.10
N GLU A 172 16.95 30.86 11.99
CA GLU A 172 15.98 30.22 12.87
C GLU A 172 14.61 30.09 12.21
N ALA A 173 13.85 29.11 12.66
CA ALA A 173 12.57 28.74 12.10
C ALA A 173 11.46 29.76 12.42
N TYR A 174 10.66 30.10 11.42
CA TYR A 174 9.47 30.95 11.52
C TYR A 174 8.22 30.09 11.62
N GLY A 175 7.19 30.56 12.31
CA GLY A 175 5.83 30.16 11.97
C GLY A 175 5.40 30.80 10.64
N THR A 176 4.54 30.13 9.89
CA THR A 176 4.01 30.62 8.62
C THR A 176 2.49 30.74 8.67
N LEU A 177 1.98 31.91 8.28
CA LEU A 177 0.54 32.18 8.15
C LEU A 177 0.21 32.46 6.69
N HIS A 178 -0.79 31.78 6.16
CA HIS A 178 -1.42 32.03 4.86
C HIS A 178 -2.88 32.40 5.07
N ILE A 179 -3.29 33.62 4.70
CA ILE A 179 -4.71 34.02 4.64
C ILE A 179 -5.13 34.00 3.18
N ARG A 180 -6.03 33.09 2.82
CA ARG A 180 -6.44 32.87 1.43
C ARG A 180 -7.84 33.38 1.12
N GLY A 181 -8.66 33.60 2.15
CA GLY A 181 -9.98 34.20 2.02
C GLY A 181 -10.74 34.24 3.35
N GLY A 182 -12.03 34.61 3.27
CA GLY A 182 -12.88 34.87 4.45
C GLY A 182 -12.65 36.26 5.04
N THR A 183 -13.32 36.56 6.15
CA THR A 183 -13.09 37.81 6.91
C THR A 183 -12.35 37.51 8.20
N VAL A 184 -11.13 38.04 8.34
CA VAL A 184 -10.28 37.88 9.53
C VAL A 184 -10.09 39.25 10.17
N THR A 185 -10.51 39.40 11.42
CA THR A 185 -10.31 40.62 12.21
C THR A 185 -9.47 40.27 13.43
N ALA A 186 -8.29 40.88 13.56
CA ALA A 186 -7.30 40.56 14.57
C ALA A 186 -6.87 41.79 15.37
N GLU A 187 -6.95 41.70 16.70
CA GLU A 187 -6.57 42.77 17.62
C GLU A 187 -5.48 42.29 18.59
N GLY A 188 -4.42 43.09 18.69
CA GLY A 188 -3.30 42.85 19.60
C GLY A 188 -3.54 43.43 20.99
N GLY A 189 -2.98 42.78 22.00
CA GLY A 189 -2.80 43.36 23.32
C GLY A 189 -1.79 44.51 23.32
N PHE A 190 -1.61 45.13 24.48
CA PHE A 190 -0.63 46.19 24.68
C PHE A 190 0.77 45.73 24.19
N GLN A 191 1.44 46.57 23.40
CA GLN A 191 2.77 46.30 22.83
C GLN A 191 2.87 45.12 21.87
N ALA A 192 1.74 44.57 21.42
CA ALA A 192 1.70 43.44 20.50
C ALA A 192 0.99 43.78 19.19
N ALA A 193 1.37 43.09 18.12
CA ALA A 193 0.75 43.28 16.82
C ALA A 193 -0.69 42.75 16.79
N GLY A 194 -1.50 43.16 15.82
CA GLY A 194 -2.77 42.46 15.55
C GLY A 194 -2.51 41.05 15.03
N ILE A 195 -1.67 40.98 14.00
CA ILE A 195 -1.16 39.74 13.39
C ILE A 195 0.37 39.80 13.38
N GLY A 196 1.02 38.85 14.05
CA GLY A 196 2.48 38.72 14.03
C GLY A 196 3.09 38.53 15.41
N GLY A 197 3.95 39.45 15.84
CA GLY A 197 4.75 39.34 17.06
C GLY A 197 4.06 39.86 18.33
N GLY A 198 4.36 39.24 19.47
CA GLY A 198 4.06 39.79 20.80
C GLY A 198 5.09 40.82 21.26
N ASN A 199 4.95 41.30 22.50
CA ASN A 199 5.91 42.23 23.09
C ASN A 199 7.35 41.65 23.08
N GLY A 200 8.28 42.36 22.43
CA GLY A 200 9.66 41.93 22.25
C GLY A 200 9.89 40.93 21.12
N GLU A 201 8.88 40.59 20.34
CA GLU A 201 8.93 39.56 19.29
C GLU A 201 8.66 40.15 17.90
N SER A 202 9.46 39.70 16.93
CA SER A 202 9.29 40.07 15.52
C SER A 202 8.07 39.38 14.90
N GLY A 203 7.58 39.94 13.78
CA GLY A 203 6.61 39.23 12.94
C GLY A 203 7.21 37.97 12.30
N GLY A 204 6.38 36.95 12.07
CA GLY A 204 6.76 35.73 11.34
C GLY A 204 6.70 35.88 9.81
N ASP A 205 6.46 34.77 9.11
CA ASP A 205 6.19 34.76 7.66
C ASP A 205 4.66 34.84 7.43
N ILE A 206 4.17 36.01 7.05
CA ILE A 206 2.74 36.34 6.93
C ILE A 206 2.42 36.59 5.46
N ASN A 207 1.52 35.78 4.90
CA ASN A 207 1.16 35.81 3.48
C ASN A 207 -0.35 35.99 3.34
N ILE A 208 -0.79 37.03 2.62
CA ILE A 208 -2.19 37.34 2.37
C ILE A 208 -2.45 37.26 0.86
N TYR A 209 -3.29 36.34 0.44
CA TYR A 209 -3.63 36.10 -0.97
C TYR A 209 -5.05 36.60 -1.32
N GLY A 210 -5.93 36.77 -0.34
CA GLY A 210 -7.33 37.10 -0.57
C GLY A 210 -8.14 37.27 0.72
N GLY A 211 -9.43 37.62 0.56
CA GLY A 211 -10.35 37.87 1.67
C GLY A 211 -10.31 39.31 2.19
N VAL A 212 -10.91 39.53 3.36
CA VAL A 212 -10.90 40.81 4.09
C VAL A 212 -10.11 40.61 5.38
N VAL A 213 -9.00 41.32 5.53
CA VAL A 213 -8.12 41.24 6.70
C VAL A 213 -8.08 42.58 7.39
N ASN A 214 -8.56 42.64 8.64
CA ASN A 214 -8.49 43.83 9.48
C ASN A 214 -7.56 43.53 10.66
N ALA A 215 -6.49 44.31 10.81
CA ALA A 215 -5.47 44.04 11.82
C ALA A 215 -5.13 45.31 12.61
N ALA A 216 -5.13 45.18 13.94
CA ALA A 216 -4.96 46.29 14.87
C ALA A 216 -3.87 45.97 15.88
N GLY A 217 -2.81 46.77 15.90
CA GLY A 217 -1.82 46.72 16.96
C GLY A 217 -2.36 47.33 18.25
N GLY A 218 -2.07 46.72 19.39
CA GLY A 218 -2.21 47.42 20.66
C GLY A 218 -1.13 48.50 20.79
N GLY A 219 -1.22 49.36 21.81
CA GLY A 219 -0.26 50.47 21.97
C GLY A 219 1.20 49.99 21.93
N GLY A 220 1.97 50.41 20.93
CA GLY A 220 3.36 50.00 20.69
C GLY A 220 3.55 48.83 19.71
N GLY A 221 2.48 48.18 19.23
CA GLY A 221 2.55 47.08 18.25
C GLY A 221 2.05 47.49 16.86
N ALA A 222 2.52 46.79 15.83
CA ALA A 222 2.06 47.00 14.46
C ALA A 222 0.64 46.46 14.21
N GLY A 223 -0.04 46.94 13.16
CA GLY A 223 -1.26 46.25 12.69
C GLY A 223 -0.94 44.83 12.27
N ILE A 224 -0.04 44.72 11.29
CA ILE A 224 0.57 43.46 10.83
C ILE A 224 2.08 43.58 10.94
N GLY A 225 2.72 42.70 11.69
CA GLY A 225 4.17 42.62 11.80
C GLY A 225 4.67 42.46 13.22
N GLY A 226 5.56 43.35 13.67
CA GLY A 226 6.28 43.23 14.95
C GLY A 226 5.54 43.80 16.15
N GLY A 227 5.86 43.29 17.34
CA GLY A 227 5.54 43.95 18.61
C GLY A 227 6.52 45.08 18.96
N ASN A 228 6.43 45.61 20.18
CA ASN A 228 7.36 46.61 20.71
C ASN A 228 8.75 46.00 21.02
N GLY A 229 9.80 46.82 21.05
CA GLY A 229 11.06 46.49 21.73
C GLY A 229 12.12 45.90 20.80
N SER A 230 12.40 46.62 19.72
CA SER A 230 13.32 46.26 18.63
C SER A 230 12.91 44.97 17.91
N ALA A 231 11.61 44.83 17.69
CA ALA A 231 10.99 43.71 17.00
C ALA A 231 10.74 44.08 15.53
N ASN A 232 11.36 43.32 14.64
CA ASN A 232 11.26 43.55 13.20
C ASN A 232 9.86 43.17 12.70
N GLY A 233 9.38 43.82 11.64
CA GLY A 233 8.09 43.53 11.01
C GLY A 233 7.93 42.09 10.49
N GLY A 234 9.01 41.34 10.35
CA GLY A 234 9.01 39.99 9.80
C GLY A 234 9.01 39.99 8.28
N LYS A 235 8.54 38.88 7.70
CA LYS A 235 8.34 38.77 6.25
C LYS A 235 6.84 38.83 5.96
N ILE A 236 6.42 39.88 5.28
CA ILE A 236 5.00 40.16 5.01
C ILE A 236 4.81 40.23 3.49
N THR A 237 3.99 39.34 2.95
CA THR A 237 3.64 39.31 1.51
C THR A 237 2.13 39.47 1.33
N ILE A 238 1.72 40.45 0.52
CA ILE A 238 0.32 40.68 0.16
C ILE A 238 0.20 40.58 -1.36
N SER A 239 -0.55 39.59 -1.84
CA SER A 239 -0.74 39.32 -3.27
C SER A 239 -2.23 39.35 -3.67
N GLY A 240 -3.11 39.87 -2.81
CA GLY A 240 -4.54 40.00 -3.08
C GLY A 240 -5.38 40.28 -1.84
N GLY A 241 -6.69 40.49 -2.04
CA GLY A 241 -7.66 40.77 -0.97
C GLY A 241 -7.74 42.24 -0.57
N THR A 242 -8.54 42.51 0.46
CA THR A 242 -8.68 43.82 1.13
C THR A 242 -7.98 43.74 2.47
N VAL A 243 -6.92 44.52 2.67
CA VAL A 243 -6.12 44.53 3.91
C VAL A 243 -6.20 45.91 4.53
N ILE A 244 -6.70 45.99 5.76
CA ILE A 244 -6.73 47.20 6.58
C ILE A 244 -5.90 46.94 7.82
N ALA A 245 -4.78 47.64 7.92
CA ALA A 245 -3.78 47.45 8.96
C ALA A 245 -3.50 48.77 9.66
N ALA A 246 -3.67 48.80 10.98
CA ALA A 246 -3.39 49.97 11.79
C ALA A 246 -2.52 49.65 12.99
N GLY A 247 -1.45 50.42 13.12
CA GLY A 247 -0.56 50.33 14.27
C GLY A 247 -1.15 51.03 15.48
N GLY A 248 -0.87 50.49 16.67
CA GLY A 248 -1.05 51.23 17.91
C GLY A 248 -0.04 52.38 17.98
N ASN A 249 -0.17 53.27 18.97
CA ASN A 249 0.78 54.37 19.15
C ASN A 249 2.25 53.87 19.13
N GLY A 250 3.10 54.41 18.25
CA GLY A 250 4.47 53.96 18.04
C GLY A 250 4.67 52.78 17.07
N GLY A 251 3.63 52.03 16.71
CA GLY A 251 3.70 50.91 15.75
C GLY A 251 3.23 51.28 14.35
N ALA A 252 3.82 50.64 13.34
CA ALA A 252 3.44 50.82 11.94
C ALA A 252 2.08 50.18 11.62
N GLY A 253 1.43 50.63 10.55
CA GLY A 253 0.28 49.90 10.00
C GLY A 253 0.71 48.48 9.60
N ILE A 254 1.67 48.42 8.69
CA ILE A 254 2.34 47.18 8.26
C ILE A 254 3.84 47.35 8.48
N GLY A 255 4.44 46.50 9.30
CA GLY A 255 5.89 46.50 9.55
C GLY A 255 6.23 46.45 11.04
N GLY A 256 7.12 47.33 11.50
CA GLY A 256 7.68 47.28 12.85
C GLY A 256 6.75 47.84 13.93
N GLY A 257 6.90 47.35 15.17
CA GLY A 257 6.28 47.97 16.35
C GLY A 257 7.06 49.21 16.84
N ASP A 258 6.93 49.58 18.10
CA ASP A 258 7.65 50.72 18.70
C ASP A 258 9.05 50.31 19.23
N ASP A 259 9.84 51.29 19.66
CA ASP A 259 11.18 51.15 20.27
C ASP A 259 12.24 50.49 19.35
N ASP A 260 12.69 51.22 18.32
CA ASP A 260 13.78 50.80 17.41
C ASP A 260 13.42 49.56 16.56
N SER A 261 12.16 49.44 16.18
CA SER A 261 11.58 48.28 15.50
C SER A 261 11.45 48.51 13.99
N ASP A 262 12.32 47.84 13.22
CA ASP A 262 12.40 47.97 11.76
C ASP A 262 11.20 47.36 11.02
N GLY A 263 10.91 47.87 9.82
CA GLY A 263 9.78 47.42 9.00
C GLY A 263 9.82 45.98 8.48
N GLY A 264 10.98 45.32 8.48
CA GLY A 264 11.12 43.95 7.96
C GLY A 264 11.20 43.85 6.44
N GLU A 265 10.78 42.73 5.88
CA GLU A 265 10.67 42.49 4.44
C GLU A 265 9.19 42.53 4.06
N ILE A 266 8.77 43.59 3.37
CA ILE A 266 7.38 43.82 2.98
C ILE A 266 7.27 43.78 1.46
N CYS A 267 6.49 42.84 0.92
CA CYS A 267 6.20 42.72 -0.50
C CYS A 267 4.68 42.87 -0.74
N ILE A 268 4.29 43.79 -1.63
CA ILE A 268 2.89 43.97 -2.04
C ILE A 268 2.82 43.85 -3.56
N ASP A 269 2.23 42.75 -4.03
CA ASP A 269 2.14 42.44 -5.45
C ASP A 269 0.75 42.72 -6.04
N ASP A 270 -0.30 42.64 -5.21
CA ASP A 270 -1.67 42.98 -5.61
C ASP A 270 -2.56 43.20 -4.37
N GLY A 271 -3.82 43.60 -4.57
CA GLY A 271 -4.83 43.80 -3.53
C GLY A 271 -5.13 45.27 -3.25
N PHE A 272 -6.10 45.50 -2.35
CA PHE A 272 -6.45 46.82 -1.83
C PHE A 272 -5.95 46.94 -0.40
N VAL A 273 -4.90 47.72 -0.19
CA VAL A 273 -4.18 47.80 1.09
C VAL A 273 -4.31 49.20 1.68
N ILE A 274 -4.81 49.29 2.90
CA ILE A 274 -4.78 50.50 3.73
C ILE A 274 -3.89 50.23 4.93
N ALA A 275 -2.81 50.99 5.06
CA ALA A 275 -1.86 50.87 6.15
C ALA A 275 -1.70 52.21 6.86
N VAL A 276 -2.04 52.26 8.14
CA VAL A 276 -1.98 53.49 8.93
C VAL A 276 -1.08 53.30 10.15
N GLY A 277 -0.03 54.10 10.22
CA GLY A 277 0.87 54.14 11.36
C GLY A 277 0.21 54.83 12.56
N GLY A 278 0.46 54.29 13.75
CA GLY A 278 0.19 55.01 14.99
C GLY A 278 1.12 56.22 15.12
N GLY A 279 0.95 57.02 16.19
CA GLY A 279 1.81 58.18 16.46
C GLY A 279 3.30 57.82 16.31
N TYR A 280 4.06 58.64 15.56
CA TYR A 280 5.50 58.44 15.34
C TYR A 280 5.92 57.28 14.44
N ALA A 281 5.01 56.48 13.90
CA ALA A 281 5.32 55.33 13.05
C ALA A 281 4.94 55.54 11.57
N ALA A 282 5.53 54.75 10.68
CA ALA A 282 5.17 54.76 9.26
C ALA A 282 3.84 54.07 8.98
N GLY A 283 3.20 54.40 7.86
CA GLY A 283 2.06 53.62 7.36
C GLY A 283 2.51 52.20 7.01
N ILE A 284 3.51 52.11 6.13
CA ILE A 284 4.21 50.88 5.78
C ILE A 284 5.71 51.08 6.05
N GLY A 285 6.29 50.23 6.88
CA GLY A 285 7.72 50.24 7.19
C GLY A 285 8.00 50.28 8.68
N GLY A 286 8.89 51.18 9.11
CA GLY A 286 9.36 51.23 10.50
C GLY A 286 8.32 51.79 11.46
N GLY A 287 8.25 51.25 12.67
CA GLY A 287 7.60 51.96 13.75
C GLY A 287 8.51 53.03 14.33
N ASN A 288 8.17 53.60 15.47
CA ASN A 288 8.91 54.69 16.06
C ASN A 288 10.37 54.30 16.39
N ASN A 289 11.31 55.15 15.98
CA ASN A 289 12.74 54.88 15.89
C ASN A 289 13.16 53.67 15.02
N GLY A 290 12.24 53.06 14.26
CA GLY A 290 12.54 51.99 13.32
C GLY A 290 12.94 52.49 11.93
N THR A 291 13.77 51.73 11.24
CA THR A 291 14.06 51.95 9.80
C THR A 291 12.95 51.37 8.93
N SER A 292 12.90 51.76 7.66
CA SER A 292 11.88 51.26 6.72
C SER A 292 11.85 49.74 6.55
N GLY A 293 12.95 49.04 6.84
CA GLY A 293 13.14 47.70 6.28
C GLY A 293 13.23 47.72 4.75
N ASN A 294 13.02 46.56 4.13
CA ASN A 294 12.97 46.39 2.68
C ASN A 294 11.51 46.35 2.23
N ILE A 295 11.09 47.33 1.44
CA ILE A 295 9.72 47.46 0.94
C ILE A 295 9.73 47.32 -0.57
N ILE A 296 8.92 46.41 -1.11
CA ILE A 296 8.73 46.21 -2.54
C ILE A 296 7.24 46.26 -2.84
N ILE A 297 6.83 47.12 -3.76
CA ILE A 297 5.45 47.20 -4.24
C ILE A 297 5.46 47.01 -5.75
N THR A 298 4.85 45.94 -6.25
CA THR A 298 4.80 45.59 -7.68
C THR A 298 3.40 45.70 -8.28
N GLY A 299 2.35 45.86 -7.47
CA GLY A 299 0.97 46.02 -7.94
C GLY A 299 -0.02 46.37 -6.83
N GLY A 300 -1.32 46.31 -7.16
CA GLY A 300 -2.42 46.65 -6.27
C GLY A 300 -2.70 48.15 -6.13
N THR A 301 -3.64 48.47 -5.23
CA THR A 301 -3.94 49.83 -4.75
C THR A 301 -3.51 49.94 -3.29
N VAL A 302 -2.54 50.79 -3.00
CA VAL A 302 -1.93 50.94 -1.68
C VAL A 302 -2.14 52.35 -1.15
N ILE A 303 -2.72 52.47 0.03
CA ILE A 303 -2.89 53.72 0.76
C ILE A 303 -2.09 53.61 2.04
N ALA A 304 -1.01 54.39 2.15
CA ALA A 304 -0.11 54.36 3.29
C ALA A 304 -0.03 55.74 3.96
N SER A 305 -0.41 55.80 5.23
CA SER A 305 -0.42 57.04 6.02
C SER A 305 0.41 56.88 7.28
N GLY A 306 1.46 57.68 7.42
CA GLY A 306 2.28 57.72 8.63
C GLY A 306 1.59 58.48 9.75
N GLY A 307 1.92 58.17 11.00
CA GLY A 307 1.56 59.00 12.15
C GLY A 307 2.42 60.25 12.26
N ASN A 308 2.29 60.98 13.37
CA ASN A 308 3.06 62.20 13.64
C ASN A 308 4.58 61.98 13.48
N GLY A 309 5.21 62.51 12.44
CA GLY A 309 6.64 62.37 12.19
C GLY A 309 7.05 61.06 11.51
N GLY A 310 6.13 60.14 11.24
CA GLY A 310 6.39 58.93 10.46
C GLY A 310 6.16 59.14 8.96
N ALA A 311 6.83 58.33 8.13
CA ALA A 311 6.64 58.36 6.70
C ALA A 311 5.30 57.70 6.27
N GLY A 312 4.78 58.05 5.08
CA GLY A 312 3.71 57.26 4.47
C GLY A 312 4.20 55.83 4.23
N ILE A 313 5.25 55.72 3.42
CA ILE A 313 6.01 54.49 3.18
C ILE A 313 7.47 54.76 3.54
N GLY A 314 8.00 54.06 4.54
CA GLY A 314 9.42 54.12 4.90
C GLY A 314 9.69 54.15 6.39
N GLY A 315 10.53 55.06 6.86
CA GLY A 315 10.99 55.10 8.26
C GLY A 315 9.97 55.71 9.23
N GLY A 316 10.04 55.29 10.49
CA GLY A 316 9.33 55.98 11.58
C GLY A 316 10.04 57.27 11.99
N ARG A 317 9.49 57.99 12.97
CA ARG A 317 10.14 59.17 13.54
C ARG A 317 11.42 58.78 14.27
N ARG A 318 12.45 59.63 14.16
CA ARG A 318 13.72 59.49 14.86
C ARG A 318 13.82 60.47 16.03
N ASP A 319 13.78 59.94 17.25
CA ASP A 319 14.16 60.65 18.46
C ASP A 319 15.58 60.24 18.96
N ASN A 320 16.18 59.15 18.42
CA ASN A 320 17.50 58.59 18.82
C ASN A 320 18.51 58.46 17.63
N GLU A 321 19.74 57.95 17.83
CA GLU A 321 20.83 57.99 16.81
C GLU A 321 20.72 57.00 15.61
N ILE A 322 19.74 56.08 15.57
CA ILE A 322 19.69 54.98 14.56
C ILE A 322 18.33 54.87 13.83
N GLY A 323 17.29 55.56 14.30
CA GLY A 323 15.93 55.39 13.78
C GLY A 323 15.55 56.24 12.56
N GLY A 324 14.43 55.87 11.93
CA GLY A 324 13.76 56.67 10.89
C GLY A 324 14.44 56.75 9.53
N ASP A 325 15.54 56.02 9.36
CA ASP A 325 16.28 55.90 8.11
C ASP A 325 15.58 54.94 7.12
N VAL A 326 16.01 54.98 5.86
CA VAL A 326 15.49 54.11 4.79
C VAL A 326 16.54 53.05 4.44
N ASN A 327 16.14 51.78 4.35
CA ASN A 327 17.01 50.70 3.85
C ASN A 327 16.82 50.49 2.34
N ASN A 328 15.68 49.92 1.91
CA ASN A 328 15.36 49.78 0.49
C ASN A 328 13.86 49.95 0.25
N ILE A 329 13.46 50.80 -0.71
CA ILE A 329 12.06 50.97 -1.12
C ILE A 329 11.99 50.90 -2.65
N ASN A 330 11.35 49.87 -3.18
CA ASN A 330 11.22 49.66 -4.61
C ASN A 330 9.75 49.65 -5.05
N LEU A 331 9.31 50.71 -5.72
CA LEU A 331 7.95 50.86 -6.24
C LEU A 331 7.96 50.60 -7.74
N LYS A 332 7.54 49.40 -8.15
CA LYS A 332 7.67 48.86 -9.51
C LYS A 332 6.33 48.73 -10.26
N GLY A 333 5.20 48.91 -9.57
CA GLY A 333 3.85 48.81 -10.14
C GLY A 333 2.76 49.19 -9.13
N GLY A 334 1.52 49.27 -9.62
CA GLY A 334 0.34 49.60 -8.81
C GLY A 334 0.05 51.10 -8.69
N ILE A 335 -1.02 51.39 -7.96
CA ILE A 335 -1.46 52.74 -7.61
C ILE A 335 -1.19 52.96 -6.13
N ILE A 336 -0.32 53.91 -5.82
CA ILE A 336 0.21 54.13 -4.48
C ILE A 336 -0.13 55.55 -4.04
N PHE A 337 -0.80 55.68 -2.90
CA PHE A 337 -1.05 56.93 -2.21
C PHE A 337 -0.24 56.95 -0.93
N ALA A 338 0.73 57.85 -0.84
CA ALA A 338 1.61 57.94 0.31
C ALA A 338 1.46 59.31 0.99
N CYS A 339 1.28 59.28 2.30
CA CYS A 339 1.06 60.46 3.13
C CYS A 339 1.94 60.41 4.37
N GLY A 340 3.02 61.20 4.37
CA GLY A 340 3.79 61.51 5.57
C GLY A 340 3.08 62.57 6.41
N ASN A 341 3.33 62.62 7.71
CA ASN A 341 2.73 63.59 8.62
C ASN A 341 3.77 64.27 9.51
N GLN A 342 3.56 65.55 9.83
CA GLN A 342 4.37 66.36 10.77
C GLN A 342 5.90 66.22 10.62
N GLY A 343 6.39 66.28 9.37
CA GLY A 343 7.82 66.25 9.05
C GLY A 343 8.38 64.88 8.67
N GLY A 344 7.58 63.81 8.68
CA GLY A 344 7.88 62.58 7.93
C GLY A 344 7.58 62.76 6.44
N GLU A 345 8.29 62.03 5.59
CA GLU A 345 8.12 62.10 4.14
C GLU A 345 6.99 61.21 3.63
N ASP A 346 6.47 61.49 2.44
CA ASP A 346 5.44 60.63 1.85
C ASP A 346 6.03 59.26 1.51
N VAL A 347 7.18 59.23 0.83
CA VAL A 347 7.97 58.01 0.60
C VAL A 347 9.41 58.26 0.99
N GLY A 348 9.89 57.63 2.05
CA GLY A 348 11.27 57.79 2.50
C GLY A 348 11.40 57.84 4.01
N LYS A 349 12.23 58.74 4.49
CA LYS A 349 12.57 58.81 5.91
C LYS A 349 11.45 59.41 6.75
N GLY A 350 11.39 59.00 8.01
CA GLY A 350 10.62 59.73 9.00
C GLY A 350 11.34 61.00 9.45
N SER A 351 10.64 61.81 10.23
CA SER A 351 11.17 63.06 10.77
C SER A 351 12.42 62.79 11.60
N GLY A 352 13.51 63.51 11.30
CA GLY A 352 14.81 63.33 11.94
C GLY A 352 15.72 62.30 11.27
N GLY A 353 15.22 61.45 10.37
CA GLY A 353 16.04 60.48 9.62
C GLY A 353 17.19 61.14 8.84
N THR A 354 18.35 60.47 8.83
CA THR A 354 19.61 60.98 8.27
C THR A 354 20.14 60.16 7.10
N ALA A 355 19.84 58.87 7.05
CA ALA A 355 20.32 57.97 6.02
C ALA A 355 19.19 57.52 5.10
N VAL A 356 19.52 57.46 3.81
CA VAL A 356 18.63 56.97 2.78
C VAL A 356 19.39 55.91 1.99
N GLY A 357 18.93 54.68 2.06
CA GLY A 357 19.36 53.60 1.18
C GLY A 357 18.73 53.72 -0.21
N GLU A 358 18.54 52.61 -0.90
CA GLU A 358 18.02 52.65 -2.26
C GLU A 358 16.51 52.93 -2.26
N ILE A 359 16.08 53.99 -2.95
CA ILE A 359 14.68 54.19 -3.28
C ILE A 359 14.56 54.21 -4.79
N SER A 360 13.90 53.22 -5.38
CA SER A 360 13.64 53.17 -6.82
C SER A 360 12.15 53.22 -7.13
N ILE A 361 11.80 54.04 -8.12
CA ILE A 361 10.46 54.07 -8.71
C ILE A 361 10.61 53.75 -10.19
N SER A 362 9.94 52.69 -10.64
CA SER A 362 9.99 52.24 -12.02
C SER A 362 8.63 51.71 -12.49
N GLY A 363 8.40 51.75 -13.80
CA GLY A 363 7.21 51.19 -14.45
C GLY A 363 7.54 49.96 -15.30
N HIS A 364 6.69 48.94 -15.26
CA HIS A 364 6.87 47.74 -16.07
C HIS A 364 6.27 47.91 -17.48
N GLN A 365 7.02 47.55 -18.54
CA GLN A 365 6.59 47.64 -19.96
C GLN A 365 5.41 46.72 -20.34
N LEU A 366 5.08 45.74 -19.49
CA LEU A 366 4.17 44.64 -19.81
C LEU A 366 2.87 44.62 -18.98
N SER A 367 2.67 45.54 -18.03
CA SER A 367 1.43 45.61 -17.25
C SER A 367 0.42 46.56 -17.89
N SER A 368 -0.85 46.16 -17.94
CA SER A 368 -1.98 46.98 -18.39
C SER A 368 -2.26 48.21 -17.51
N PHE A 369 -1.48 48.42 -16.43
CA PHE A 369 -1.57 49.55 -15.52
C PHE A 369 -0.17 50.14 -15.25
N PRO A 370 0.06 51.44 -15.50
CA PRO A 370 1.33 52.12 -15.18
C PRO A 370 1.49 52.32 -13.67
N THR A 371 2.73 52.31 -13.17
CA THR A 371 3.01 52.68 -11.76
C THR A 371 2.61 54.14 -11.53
N ALA A 372 1.71 54.40 -10.58
CA ALA A 372 1.27 55.74 -10.22
C ALA A 372 1.49 55.99 -8.73
N VAL A 373 2.34 56.95 -8.38
CA VAL A 373 2.65 57.32 -7.00
C VAL A 373 2.18 58.74 -6.74
N PHE A 374 1.22 58.88 -5.83
CA PHE A 374 0.64 60.16 -5.42
C PHE A 374 1.17 60.56 -4.04
N LEU A 375 1.79 61.72 -3.99
CA LEU A 375 2.47 62.24 -2.80
C LEU A 375 1.68 63.44 -2.24
N ARG A 376 1.28 63.41 -0.96
CA ARG A 376 0.49 64.49 -0.35
C ARG A 376 1.30 65.78 -0.18
N ASN A 377 2.48 65.65 0.40
CA ASN A 377 3.40 66.76 0.69
C ASN A 377 4.45 66.96 -0.40
N ASN A 378 4.46 66.10 -1.44
CA ASN A 378 5.49 66.04 -2.49
C ASN A 378 6.89 65.77 -1.93
N THR A 379 7.00 64.98 -0.86
CA THR A 379 8.27 64.67 -0.20
C THR A 379 8.70 63.24 -0.47
N ILE A 380 9.88 63.08 -1.06
CA ILE A 380 10.49 61.78 -1.33
C ILE A 380 12.02 61.82 -1.12
N SER A 381 12.56 60.84 -0.41
CA SER A 381 14.00 60.70 -0.11
C SER A 381 14.76 60.10 -1.31
N ILE A 382 14.85 60.80 -2.44
CA ILE A 382 15.60 60.31 -3.61
C ILE A 382 16.64 61.33 -4.08
N ASP A 383 17.78 60.82 -4.53
CA ASP A 383 18.62 61.54 -5.48
C ASP A 383 18.02 61.40 -6.88
N SER A 384 18.06 62.47 -7.69
CA SER A 384 17.34 62.59 -8.98
C SER A 384 17.63 61.51 -10.03
N GLU A 385 18.62 60.65 -9.80
CA GLU A 385 19.03 59.56 -10.69
C GLU A 385 18.30 58.23 -10.42
N SER A 386 17.45 58.14 -9.39
CA SER A 386 16.83 56.88 -8.90
C SER A 386 15.41 56.62 -9.42
N ILE A 387 14.93 57.45 -10.34
CA ILE A 387 13.64 57.32 -11.03
C ILE A 387 13.90 56.84 -12.47
N TYR A 388 13.32 55.70 -12.87
CA TYR A 388 13.62 55.06 -14.17
C TYR A 388 12.37 54.70 -14.99
N GLY A 389 12.36 55.08 -16.28
CA GLY A 389 11.38 54.61 -17.29
C GLY A 389 10.44 55.68 -17.85
N ASP A 390 9.78 55.39 -18.99
CA ASP A 390 8.86 56.33 -19.67
C ASP A 390 7.37 56.17 -19.27
N TYR A 391 7.05 55.24 -18.35
CA TYR A 391 5.67 54.72 -18.13
C TYR A 391 5.20 54.74 -16.65
N PHE A 392 5.65 55.70 -15.85
CA PHE A 392 5.15 55.89 -14.48
C PHE A 392 4.80 57.37 -14.22
N HIS A 393 3.90 57.63 -13.25
CA HIS A 393 3.52 58.98 -12.84
C HIS A 393 3.86 59.19 -11.36
N VAL A 394 4.75 60.13 -11.05
CA VAL A 394 4.95 60.64 -9.68
C VAL A 394 4.45 62.08 -9.65
N GLY A 395 3.53 62.38 -8.74
CA GLY A 395 3.01 63.75 -8.64
C GLY A 395 2.19 64.04 -7.40
N PRO A 396 1.81 65.32 -7.21
CA PRO A 396 0.99 65.71 -6.07
C PRO A 396 -0.32 64.95 -6.05
N MET A 397 -0.71 64.56 -4.85
CA MET A 397 -2.00 63.94 -4.53
C MET A 397 -3.12 64.99 -4.68
N ASN A 398 -3.54 65.21 -5.91
CA ASN A 398 -4.63 66.11 -6.28
C ASN A 398 -5.52 65.49 -7.34
N TYR A 399 -6.75 65.99 -7.44
CA TYR A 399 -7.76 65.44 -8.34
C TYR A 399 -7.28 65.32 -9.80
N ALA A 400 -6.56 66.33 -10.31
CA ALA A 400 -6.09 66.35 -11.70
C ALA A 400 -5.06 65.26 -12.01
N ASN A 401 -4.29 64.82 -11.02
CA ASN A 401 -3.34 63.72 -11.16
C ASN A 401 -4.00 62.36 -10.91
N ILE A 402 -4.90 62.27 -9.92
CA ILE A 402 -5.59 61.03 -9.56
C ILE A 402 -6.58 60.60 -10.66
N SER A 403 -7.31 61.54 -11.23
CA SER A 403 -8.26 61.29 -12.33
C SER A 403 -7.60 60.80 -13.63
N LYS A 404 -6.33 61.14 -13.88
CA LYS A 404 -5.56 60.61 -15.04
C LYS A 404 -5.32 59.11 -14.95
N CYS A 405 -5.40 58.53 -13.76
CA CYS A 405 -5.29 57.09 -13.53
C CYS A 405 -6.65 56.38 -13.55
N GLY A 406 -7.75 57.09 -13.84
CA GLY A 406 -9.09 56.50 -13.92
C GLY A 406 -9.72 56.14 -12.58
N ILE A 407 -9.25 56.74 -11.47
CA ILE A 407 -9.65 56.38 -10.10
C ILE A 407 -10.57 57.46 -9.53
N GLU A 408 -11.74 57.06 -9.04
CA GLU A 408 -12.63 57.96 -8.30
C GLU A 408 -12.23 58.03 -6.81
N LEU A 409 -12.17 59.25 -6.25
CA LEU A 409 -11.85 59.46 -4.84
C LEU A 409 -12.89 58.86 -3.88
N SER A 410 -14.15 58.75 -4.29
CA SER A 410 -15.23 58.07 -3.56
C SER A 410 -15.05 56.55 -3.46
N ALA A 411 -14.36 55.93 -4.43
CA ALA A 411 -13.99 54.51 -4.36
C ALA A 411 -12.84 54.26 -3.39
N LEU A 412 -11.99 55.28 -3.16
CA LEU A 412 -10.93 55.24 -2.14
C LEU A 412 -11.47 55.53 -0.73
N PHE A 413 -12.52 56.35 -0.61
CA PHE A 413 -13.16 56.72 0.67
C PHE A 413 -14.69 56.70 0.57
N PRO A 414 -15.34 55.52 0.63
CA PRO A 414 -16.79 55.44 0.79
C PRO A 414 -17.28 56.20 2.04
N ASP A 415 -18.39 56.92 1.88
CA ASP A 415 -19.15 57.58 2.95
C ASP A 415 -20.60 57.07 2.90
N PRO A 416 -21.09 56.31 3.89
CA PRO A 416 -20.41 55.99 5.16
C PRO A 416 -19.18 55.08 4.97
N PRO A 417 -18.27 55.05 5.96
CA PRO A 417 -17.17 54.08 6.01
C PRO A 417 -17.65 52.67 5.69
N PRO A 418 -16.83 51.79 5.08
CA PRO A 418 -17.22 50.41 4.83
C PRO A 418 -17.54 49.74 6.17
N GLU A 419 -18.69 49.08 6.27
CA GLU A 419 -19.01 48.26 7.44
C GLU A 419 -17.99 47.12 7.55
N ILE A 420 -17.21 47.10 8.63
CA ILE A 420 -16.15 46.12 8.85
C ILE A 420 -16.79 44.85 9.44
N PRO A 421 -16.88 43.75 8.68
CA PRO A 421 -17.58 42.56 9.14
C PRO A 421 -16.85 41.92 10.33
N GLY A 422 -17.59 41.47 11.33
CA GLY A 422 -17.04 40.78 12.51
C GLY A 422 -16.60 41.67 13.67
N THR A 423 -16.91 42.97 13.66
CA THR A 423 -16.75 43.84 14.84
C THR A 423 -17.90 43.62 15.84
N ILE A 424 -17.59 43.42 17.12
CA ILE A 424 -18.60 43.25 18.18
C ILE A 424 -18.90 44.62 18.78
N GLU A 425 -20.12 45.13 18.54
CA GLU A 425 -20.60 46.39 19.11
C GLU A 425 -20.48 46.37 20.65
N GLY A 426 -19.69 47.28 21.22
CA GLY A 426 -19.54 47.43 22.68
C GLY A 426 -18.42 46.62 23.34
N LYS A 427 -17.61 45.85 22.61
CA LYS A 427 -16.30 45.37 23.11
C LYS A 427 -15.21 46.35 22.65
N ASN A 428 -14.56 47.01 23.62
CA ASN A 428 -13.58 48.08 23.44
C ASN A 428 -12.58 47.80 22.29
N GLY A 429 -12.72 48.51 21.16
CA GLY A 429 -11.84 48.36 20.00
C GLY A 429 -12.40 48.98 18.73
N SER A 430 -13.60 48.64 18.28
CA SER A 430 -14.06 49.06 16.93
C SER A 430 -14.23 50.57 16.69
N GLU A 431 -14.25 51.41 17.73
CA GLU A 431 -14.29 52.88 17.60
C GLU A 431 -13.02 53.44 16.95
N TRP A 432 -11.84 52.85 17.17
CA TRP A 432 -10.61 53.37 16.56
C TRP A 432 -10.59 53.16 15.04
N LEU A 433 -11.24 52.14 14.47
CA LEU A 433 -11.36 51.95 13.01
C LEU A 433 -12.24 53.03 12.38
N LYS A 434 -13.32 53.40 13.06
CA LYS A 434 -14.17 54.52 12.67
C LYS A 434 -13.42 55.84 12.82
N ASP A 435 -12.74 56.08 13.95
CA ASP A 435 -11.93 57.27 14.18
C ASP A 435 -10.72 57.35 13.22
N LEU A 436 -10.15 56.20 12.82
CA LEU A 436 -9.09 56.10 11.82
C LEU A 436 -9.63 56.47 10.44
N TRP A 437 -10.78 55.90 10.06
CA TRP A 437 -11.42 56.18 8.79
C TRP A 437 -11.88 57.65 8.70
N GLU A 438 -12.52 58.17 9.74
CA GLU A 438 -12.96 59.57 9.84
C GLU A 438 -11.77 60.53 9.93
N GLY A 439 -10.72 60.18 10.68
CA GLY A 439 -9.49 60.94 10.76
C GLY A 439 -8.73 60.99 9.43
N GLN A 440 -8.68 59.88 8.68
CA GLN A 440 -8.14 59.87 7.32
C GLN A 440 -9.05 60.69 6.39
N ARG A 441 -10.37 60.53 6.41
CA ARG A 441 -11.29 61.38 5.64
C ARG A 441 -11.06 62.87 5.90
N ASP A 442 -10.84 63.28 7.15
CA ASP A 442 -10.59 64.67 7.53
C ASP A 442 -9.19 65.17 7.13
N ILE A 443 -8.18 64.30 7.14
CA ILE A 443 -6.84 64.58 6.62
C ILE A 443 -6.87 64.85 5.10
N TRP A 444 -7.80 64.21 4.39
CA TRP A 444 -7.97 64.28 2.93
C TRP A 444 -9.00 65.33 2.48
N SER A 445 -9.93 65.75 3.35
CA SER A 445 -10.95 66.78 3.06
C SER A 445 -10.37 68.19 2.88
N ILE A 446 -9.18 68.47 3.42
CA ILE A 446 -8.47 69.76 3.28
C ILE A 446 -8.12 70.11 1.81
N VAL A 447 -8.16 69.14 0.90
CA VAL A 447 -7.87 69.33 -0.54
C VAL A 447 -9.12 69.80 -1.33
N THR A 448 -10.31 69.85 -0.73
CA THR A 448 -11.58 69.84 -1.48
C THR A 448 -12.32 71.18 -1.65
N GLU A 449 -11.89 72.28 -1.02
CA GLU A 449 -12.84 73.38 -0.78
C GLU A 449 -13.13 74.36 -1.94
N ASN A 450 -12.48 74.34 -3.12
CA ASN A 450 -12.69 75.44 -4.10
C ASN A 450 -13.07 75.12 -5.55
N GLU A 451 -13.23 73.87 -5.99
CA GLU A 451 -13.60 73.63 -7.41
C GLU A 451 -14.69 72.56 -7.67
N ILE A 452 -15.16 71.82 -6.66
CA ILE A 452 -15.98 70.60 -6.89
C ILE A 452 -17.50 70.86 -6.77
N GLY A 453 -17.94 71.99 -6.22
CA GLY A 453 -19.35 72.25 -5.89
C GLY A 453 -20.34 72.36 -7.06
N ALA A 454 -19.89 72.34 -8.33
CA ALA A 454 -20.76 72.54 -9.49
C ALA A 454 -21.29 71.24 -10.14
N TYR A 455 -20.69 70.08 -9.87
CA TYR A 455 -21.09 68.80 -10.51
C TYR A 455 -21.94 67.89 -9.62
N LEU A 456 -22.32 68.35 -8.43
CA LEU A 456 -22.95 67.62 -7.31
C LEU A 456 -24.25 66.82 -7.56
N TRP A 457 -24.75 66.71 -8.80
CA TRP A 457 -25.86 65.80 -9.10
C TRP A 457 -25.32 64.55 -9.80
N LEU A 458 -25.18 63.48 -9.02
CA LEU A 458 -24.94 62.14 -9.52
C LEU A 458 -26.20 61.65 -10.25
N LYS A 459 -26.01 61.19 -11.48
CA LYS A 459 -26.94 60.38 -12.25
C LYS A 459 -26.50 58.93 -12.15
N THR A 460 -27.46 58.07 -11.90
CA THR A 460 -27.21 56.68 -11.56
C THR A 460 -27.64 55.80 -12.71
N ILE A 461 -26.72 54.99 -13.22
CA ILE A 461 -27.08 53.80 -13.98
C ILE A 461 -27.15 52.63 -13.02
N LYS A 462 -28.33 52.04 -12.88
CA LYS A 462 -28.53 50.85 -12.07
C LYS A 462 -28.49 49.63 -12.97
N TYR A 463 -27.58 48.71 -12.68
CA TYR A 463 -27.38 47.48 -13.42
C TYR A 463 -28.03 46.34 -12.64
N TYR A 464 -29.03 45.72 -13.25
CA TYR A 464 -29.81 44.62 -12.68
C TYR A 464 -29.44 43.32 -13.37
N ASP A 465 -29.38 42.23 -12.62
CA ASP A 465 -29.06 40.89 -13.14
C ASP A 465 -30.13 40.40 -14.10
N SER A 466 -31.41 40.59 -13.77
CA SER A 466 -32.49 40.29 -14.69
C SER A 466 -33.71 41.17 -14.45
N LYS A 467 -34.58 41.27 -15.47
CA LYS A 467 -35.91 41.90 -15.32
C LYS A 467 -36.85 41.12 -14.40
N VAL A 468 -36.51 39.88 -14.01
CA VAL A 468 -37.42 38.95 -13.32
C VAL A 468 -37.26 39.01 -11.80
N ASP A 469 -36.03 38.90 -11.30
CA ASP A 469 -35.71 39.00 -9.88
C ASP A 469 -35.46 40.44 -9.43
N GLY A 470 -35.05 41.33 -10.34
CA GLY A 470 -34.75 42.72 -10.04
C GLY A 470 -33.57 42.89 -9.09
N SER A 471 -32.71 41.88 -8.96
CA SER A 471 -31.49 41.94 -8.15
C SER A 471 -30.54 42.96 -8.75
N LEU A 472 -30.26 43.99 -7.97
CA LEU A 472 -29.31 45.03 -8.32
C LEU A 472 -27.89 44.46 -8.17
N VAL A 473 -27.16 44.41 -9.29
CA VAL A 473 -25.77 43.91 -9.35
C VAL A 473 -24.82 45.03 -9.02
N PHE A 474 -25.07 46.21 -9.58
CA PHE A 474 -24.14 47.33 -9.51
C PHE A 474 -24.87 48.66 -9.77
N GLU A 475 -24.42 49.74 -9.14
CA GLU A 475 -24.83 51.11 -9.49
C GLU A 475 -23.61 51.89 -9.95
N GLN A 476 -23.66 52.42 -11.17
CA GLN A 476 -22.66 53.37 -11.67
C GLN A 476 -23.22 54.77 -11.48
N HIS A 477 -22.58 55.53 -10.61
CA HIS A 477 -22.90 56.93 -10.44
C HIS A 477 -21.95 57.77 -11.31
N GLN A 478 -22.49 58.73 -12.03
CA GLN A 478 -21.73 59.64 -12.92
C GLN A 478 -22.37 61.02 -12.89
N HIS A 479 -21.56 62.06 -13.04
CA HIS A 479 -22.06 63.43 -12.93
C HIS A 479 -22.94 63.83 -14.12
N LYS A 480 -24.02 64.57 -13.84
CA LYS A 480 -24.92 65.07 -14.89
C LYS A 480 -24.16 65.80 -16.00
N GLY A 481 -24.30 65.33 -17.23
CA GLY A 481 -23.72 65.94 -18.44
C GLY A 481 -22.34 65.41 -18.85
N THR A 482 -21.76 64.44 -18.12
CA THR A 482 -20.54 63.74 -18.53
C THR A 482 -20.85 62.60 -19.49
N THR A 483 -19.85 62.18 -20.26
CA THR A 483 -19.91 60.95 -21.06
C THR A 483 -19.06 59.91 -20.36
N GLY A 484 -19.66 58.80 -19.96
CA GLY A 484 -19.00 57.65 -19.35
C GLY A 484 -19.29 56.39 -20.17
N LYS A 485 -18.51 55.34 -19.95
CA LYS A 485 -18.76 54.05 -20.60
C LYS A 485 -19.83 53.28 -19.86
N ILE A 486 -20.75 52.68 -20.61
CA ILE A 486 -21.58 51.58 -20.13
C ILE A 486 -20.65 50.44 -19.73
N LEU A 487 -20.88 49.86 -18.55
CA LEU A 487 -20.00 48.87 -17.94
C LEU A 487 -19.58 47.78 -18.94
N ASP A 488 -18.25 47.65 -19.14
CA ASP A 488 -17.65 46.61 -19.97
C ASP A 488 -17.68 45.28 -19.20
N GLY A 489 -18.31 44.27 -19.78
CA GLY A 489 -18.82 43.13 -19.03
C GLY A 489 -17.79 42.02 -18.89
N SER A 490 -17.10 41.97 -17.74
CA SER A 490 -16.63 40.69 -17.17
C SER A 490 -17.58 40.21 -16.07
N ILE A 491 -18.88 40.40 -16.27
CA ILE A 491 -19.91 39.95 -15.33
C ILE A 491 -20.30 38.53 -15.70
N VAL A 492 -20.04 37.61 -14.78
CA VAL A 492 -20.51 36.23 -14.86
C VAL A 492 -21.85 36.20 -14.13
N SER A 493 -22.94 35.78 -14.78
CA SER A 493 -24.18 35.55 -14.02
C SER A 493 -23.92 34.47 -12.97
N ASP A 494 -24.53 34.59 -11.79
CA ASP A 494 -24.64 33.50 -10.80
C ASP A 494 -25.41 32.26 -11.33
N ARG A 495 -25.78 32.29 -12.62
CA ARG A 495 -26.59 31.29 -13.32
C ARG A 495 -25.90 30.76 -14.58
N GLY A 496 -24.59 30.92 -14.76
CA GLY A 496 -23.83 30.29 -15.85
C GLY A 496 -24.32 30.56 -17.28
N PHE A 497 -24.80 31.77 -17.59
CA PHE A 497 -25.00 32.27 -18.95
C PHE A 497 -23.95 33.35 -19.26
N THR A 498 -23.58 33.52 -20.53
CA THR A 498 -22.69 34.62 -20.92
C THR A 498 -23.47 35.91 -21.00
N PHE A 499 -22.88 36.98 -20.47
CA PHE A 499 -23.41 38.31 -20.61
C PHE A 499 -23.33 38.73 -22.09
N ASP A 500 -24.48 39.09 -22.69
CA ASP A 500 -24.56 39.52 -24.10
C ASP A 500 -24.53 41.05 -24.18
N LYS A 501 -25.47 41.72 -23.50
CA LYS A 501 -25.64 43.18 -23.56
C LYS A 501 -26.55 43.71 -22.47
N TRP A 502 -26.63 45.02 -22.33
CA TRP A 502 -27.54 45.69 -21.42
C TRP A 502 -28.83 46.12 -22.13
N GLU A 503 -29.97 46.01 -21.45
CA GLU A 503 -31.28 46.42 -21.97
C GLU A 503 -31.97 47.37 -20.99
N THR A 504 -32.58 48.47 -21.44
CA THR A 504 -33.39 49.35 -20.58
C THR A 504 -34.81 48.79 -20.35
N ASP A 505 -35.56 49.38 -19.42
CA ASP A 505 -37.00 49.10 -19.24
C ASP A 505 -37.81 49.26 -20.54
N GLU A 506 -37.42 50.22 -21.39
CA GLU A 506 -38.08 50.53 -22.68
C GLU A 506 -37.58 49.65 -23.85
N GLY A 507 -36.60 48.78 -23.62
CA GLY A 507 -36.06 47.84 -24.61
C GLY A 507 -34.90 48.37 -25.45
N THR A 508 -34.29 49.49 -25.06
CA THR A 508 -33.08 50.03 -25.73
C THR A 508 -31.87 49.20 -25.33
N MET A 509 -31.05 48.80 -26.29
CA MET A 509 -29.87 47.97 -26.07
C MET A 509 -28.59 48.80 -26.02
N TYR A 510 -27.69 48.48 -25.09
CA TYR A 510 -26.33 49.03 -25.00
C TYR A 510 -25.32 47.88 -25.00
N ASN A 511 -24.29 47.98 -25.84
CA ASN A 511 -23.16 47.06 -25.79
C ASN A 511 -22.23 47.45 -24.63
N PRO A 512 -21.46 46.49 -24.11
CA PRO A 512 -20.46 46.77 -23.09
C PRO A 512 -19.39 47.73 -23.65
N GLY A 513 -19.00 48.74 -22.86
CA GLY A 513 -18.02 49.75 -23.26
C GLY A 513 -18.56 50.89 -24.15
N ASP A 514 -19.85 50.86 -24.53
CA ASP A 514 -20.50 51.94 -25.30
C ASP A 514 -20.41 53.27 -24.54
N ASP A 515 -20.14 54.37 -25.24
CA ASP A 515 -20.18 55.69 -24.64
C ASP A 515 -21.64 56.12 -24.41
N HIS A 516 -21.97 56.50 -23.17
CA HIS A 516 -23.26 57.03 -22.79
C HIS A 516 -23.12 58.40 -22.14
N LYS A 517 -24.01 59.33 -22.51
CA LYS A 517 -24.05 60.67 -21.94
C LYS A 517 -25.05 60.71 -20.78
N PHE A 518 -24.55 60.95 -19.57
CA PHE A 518 -25.30 60.85 -18.32
C PHE A 518 -26.12 62.12 -18.07
N ASP A 519 -27.13 62.36 -18.90
CA ASP A 519 -28.06 63.49 -18.75
C ASP A 519 -29.24 63.16 -17.80
N SER A 520 -29.48 61.88 -17.52
CA SER A 520 -30.51 61.33 -16.61
C SER A 520 -30.08 60.01 -15.96
N ASP A 521 -30.81 59.56 -14.94
CA ASP A 521 -30.67 58.22 -14.36
C ASP A 521 -31.14 57.16 -15.39
N LEU A 522 -30.55 55.97 -15.36
CA LEU A 522 -30.85 54.88 -16.30
C LEU A 522 -30.91 53.54 -15.56
N ASN A 523 -31.85 52.68 -15.91
CA ASN A 523 -31.85 51.29 -15.44
C ASN A 523 -31.49 50.39 -16.61
N LEU A 524 -30.50 49.53 -16.41
CA LEU A 524 -30.02 48.55 -17.37
C LEU A 524 -30.13 47.17 -16.76
N TYR A 525 -30.71 46.24 -17.52
CA TYR A 525 -30.88 44.85 -17.12
C TYR A 525 -29.97 44.00 -18.00
N ALA A 526 -29.24 43.07 -17.38
CA ALA A 526 -28.38 42.19 -18.11
C ALA A 526 -29.23 41.26 -19.00
N LYS A 527 -28.90 41.28 -20.28
CA LYS A 527 -29.40 40.32 -21.25
C LYS A 527 -28.35 39.23 -21.36
N TRP A 528 -28.71 38.06 -20.84
CA TRP A 528 -27.89 36.87 -20.90
C TRP A 528 -28.10 36.13 -22.23
N SER A 529 -27.10 35.34 -22.64
CA SER A 529 -27.21 34.41 -23.76
C SER A 529 -28.43 33.51 -23.62
N SER A 530 -29.04 33.11 -24.74
CA SER A 530 -30.17 32.18 -24.71
C SER A 530 -29.77 30.75 -24.34
N GLU A 531 -28.48 30.41 -24.53
CA GLU A 531 -27.89 29.12 -24.21
C GLU A 531 -26.96 29.27 -23.00
N PRO A 532 -26.98 28.34 -22.03
CA PRO A 532 -26.06 28.36 -20.89
C PRO A 532 -24.62 28.05 -21.33
N VAL A 533 -23.66 28.48 -20.52
CA VAL A 533 -22.24 28.15 -20.68
C VAL A 533 -22.05 26.65 -20.47
N GLU A 534 -21.41 26.01 -21.44
CA GLU A 534 -20.95 24.64 -21.33
C GLU A 534 -19.61 24.62 -20.60
N TYR A 535 -19.54 23.81 -19.55
CA TYR A 535 -18.33 23.52 -18.80
C TYR A 535 -17.86 22.10 -19.13
N SER A 536 -16.56 21.94 -19.34
CA SER A 536 -16.00 20.61 -19.62
C SER A 536 -15.73 19.82 -18.35
N ILE A 537 -15.92 18.51 -18.42
CA ILE A 537 -15.44 17.54 -17.42
C ILE A 537 -14.34 16.71 -18.08
N GLY A 538 -13.12 16.86 -17.59
CA GLY A 538 -11.99 16.02 -17.99
C GLY A 538 -11.81 14.83 -17.06
N TYR A 539 -11.39 13.70 -17.61
CA TYR A 539 -11.08 12.49 -16.85
C TYR A 539 -9.64 12.05 -17.13
N ASP A 540 -8.79 12.01 -16.09
CA ASP A 540 -7.54 11.26 -16.11
C ASP A 540 -7.78 9.89 -15.50
N LEU A 541 -7.87 8.88 -16.36
CA LEU A 541 -8.18 7.51 -15.93
C LEU A 541 -6.93 6.71 -15.58
N ASP A 542 -5.73 7.28 -15.75
CA ASP A 542 -4.44 6.57 -15.59
C ASP A 542 -4.44 5.22 -16.35
N GLY A 543 -4.90 5.22 -17.60
CA GLY A 543 -5.01 4.02 -18.44
C GLY A 543 -6.21 3.11 -18.15
N GLY A 544 -7.10 3.47 -17.23
CA GLY A 544 -8.42 2.86 -17.04
C GLY A 544 -9.44 3.28 -18.11
N SER A 545 -10.67 2.80 -17.96
CA SER A 545 -11.81 3.15 -18.81
C SER A 545 -13.01 3.57 -17.97
N VAL A 546 -13.80 4.51 -18.45
CA VAL A 546 -15.00 5.01 -17.75
C VAL A 546 -16.22 4.86 -18.65
N SER A 547 -17.40 4.75 -18.04
CA SER A 547 -18.67 4.63 -18.77
C SER A 547 -18.83 5.79 -19.76
N PRO A 548 -19.26 5.56 -21.01
CA PRO A 548 -19.59 6.64 -21.94
C PRO A 548 -20.83 7.46 -21.50
N GLU A 549 -21.54 7.00 -20.47
CA GLU A 549 -22.61 7.77 -19.83
C GLU A 549 -22.08 8.87 -18.91
N ASN A 550 -20.78 8.85 -18.56
CA ASN A 550 -20.17 10.00 -17.90
C ASN A 550 -20.10 11.16 -18.88
N PRO A 551 -20.69 12.32 -18.55
CA PRO A 551 -20.70 13.45 -19.46
C PRO A 551 -19.31 14.08 -19.57
N GLU A 552 -18.97 14.55 -20.76
CA GLU A 552 -17.77 15.36 -21.02
C GLU A 552 -18.05 16.86 -20.89
N ILE A 553 -19.33 17.23 -20.92
CA ILE A 553 -19.80 18.61 -20.77
C ILE A 553 -21.01 18.67 -19.87
N TYR A 554 -21.14 19.75 -19.12
CA TYR A 554 -22.34 20.06 -18.35
C TYR A 554 -22.60 21.56 -18.34
N THR A 555 -23.85 21.91 -18.11
CA THR A 555 -24.29 23.30 -17.90
C THR A 555 -24.93 23.40 -16.53
N ILE A 556 -25.14 24.63 -16.05
CA ILE A 556 -25.89 24.90 -14.81
C ILE A 556 -27.31 24.33 -14.80
N LEU A 557 -27.91 24.06 -15.97
CA LEU A 557 -29.26 23.49 -16.08
C LEU A 557 -29.28 21.97 -16.01
N THR A 558 -28.12 21.32 -16.15
CA THR A 558 -27.98 19.87 -16.06
C THR A 558 -28.39 19.42 -14.66
N ASP A 559 -29.24 18.40 -14.57
CA ASP A 559 -29.57 17.79 -13.27
C ASP A 559 -28.32 17.16 -12.63
N ASP A 560 -28.40 16.82 -11.34
CA ASP A 560 -27.28 16.22 -10.59
C ASP A 560 -26.61 15.08 -11.40
N ILE A 561 -25.31 15.21 -11.64
CA ILE A 561 -24.51 14.21 -12.34
C ILE A 561 -23.78 13.39 -11.29
N THR A 562 -24.13 12.12 -11.17
CA THR A 562 -23.31 11.15 -10.44
C THR A 562 -22.34 10.50 -11.41
N LEU A 563 -21.04 10.64 -11.16
CA LEU A 563 -20.03 10.01 -12.00
C LEU A 563 -20.04 8.50 -11.79
N ASN A 564 -20.11 7.75 -12.89
CA ASN A 564 -19.90 6.31 -12.84
C ASN A 564 -18.43 6.02 -12.57
N ASN A 565 -18.18 5.05 -11.68
CA ASN A 565 -16.83 4.64 -11.35
C ASN A 565 -16.15 3.95 -12.54
N PRO A 566 -14.87 4.25 -12.79
CA PRO A 566 -14.13 3.68 -13.89
C PRO A 566 -13.71 2.25 -13.54
N THR A 567 -13.27 1.51 -14.56
CA THR A 567 -12.67 0.18 -14.40
C THR A 567 -11.28 0.14 -15.03
N LYS A 568 -10.36 -0.56 -14.38
CA LYS A 568 -9.00 -0.80 -14.87
C LYS A 568 -8.63 -2.25 -14.56
N GLU A 569 -8.33 -3.02 -15.59
CA GLU A 569 -8.00 -4.44 -15.45
C GLU A 569 -6.80 -4.62 -14.50
N GLY A 570 -6.96 -5.45 -13.46
CA GLY A 570 -5.89 -5.69 -12.48
C GLY A 570 -5.89 -4.77 -11.26
N TYR A 571 -6.81 -3.81 -11.17
CA TYR A 571 -6.83 -2.80 -10.10
C TYR A 571 -8.23 -2.63 -9.50
N ASP A 572 -8.28 -2.37 -8.20
CA ASP A 572 -9.44 -1.85 -7.51
C ASP A 572 -9.46 -0.33 -7.61
N PHE A 573 -10.62 0.23 -7.92
CA PHE A 573 -10.84 1.67 -7.91
C PHE A 573 -10.94 2.17 -6.48
N ILE A 574 -10.08 3.12 -6.10
CA ILE A 574 -10.05 3.71 -4.75
C ILE A 574 -10.98 4.91 -4.67
N GLY A 575 -11.12 5.66 -5.77
CA GLY A 575 -11.91 6.87 -5.82
C GLY A 575 -11.40 7.88 -6.84
N TRP A 576 -12.18 8.94 -7.00
CA TRP A 576 -11.88 10.13 -7.80
C TRP A 576 -11.24 11.21 -6.93
N THR A 577 -10.29 11.96 -7.46
CA THR A 577 -9.93 13.29 -6.93
C THR A 577 -10.28 14.35 -7.97
N GLU A 578 -10.68 15.54 -7.52
CA GLU A 578 -10.82 16.70 -8.41
C GLU A 578 -9.44 17.38 -8.53
N GLY A 579 -8.77 17.22 -9.68
CA GLY A 579 -7.37 17.63 -9.87
C GLY A 579 -6.34 16.61 -9.35
N ASP A 580 -5.10 17.09 -9.15
CA ASP A 580 -3.94 16.28 -8.72
C ASP A 580 -3.77 16.17 -7.19
N THR A 581 -4.58 16.87 -6.41
CA THR A 581 -4.48 16.93 -4.94
C THR A 581 -5.80 16.49 -4.29
N GLY A 582 -5.74 15.94 -3.07
CA GLY A 582 -6.92 15.50 -2.32
C GLY A 582 -6.98 13.98 -2.06
N VAL A 583 -7.96 13.57 -1.25
CA VAL A 583 -8.22 12.16 -0.92
C VAL A 583 -9.21 11.58 -1.95
N PRO A 584 -8.94 10.42 -2.55
CA PRO A 584 -9.85 9.80 -3.50
C PRO A 584 -11.21 9.45 -2.86
N VAL A 585 -12.32 9.82 -3.51
CA VAL A 585 -13.69 9.50 -3.06
C VAL A 585 -14.42 8.60 -4.05
N MET A 586 -15.17 7.62 -3.56
CA MET A 586 -15.86 6.61 -4.39
C MET A 586 -17.11 7.13 -5.10
N GLU A 587 -17.65 8.25 -4.65
CA GLU A 587 -18.85 8.86 -5.24
C GLU A 587 -18.58 10.35 -5.45
N VAL A 588 -18.78 10.80 -6.69
CA VAL A 588 -18.72 12.22 -7.04
C VAL A 588 -20.07 12.61 -7.61
N ILE A 589 -20.67 13.63 -7.02
CA ILE A 589 -21.93 14.21 -7.48
C ILE A 589 -21.69 15.68 -7.83
N ILE A 590 -21.76 16.00 -9.12
CA ILE A 590 -21.79 17.39 -9.59
C ILE A 590 -23.24 17.85 -9.50
N LYS A 591 -23.53 18.71 -8.52
CA LYS A 591 -24.90 19.18 -8.26
C LYS A 591 -25.38 20.11 -9.37
N LYS A 592 -26.68 20.05 -9.67
CA LYS A 592 -27.36 21.01 -10.54
C LYS A 592 -27.03 22.44 -10.12
N GLY A 593 -26.73 23.29 -11.10
CA GLY A 593 -26.31 24.68 -10.87
C GLY A 593 -24.82 24.86 -10.64
N SER A 594 -24.02 23.79 -10.61
CA SER A 594 -22.56 23.89 -10.55
C SER A 594 -21.99 24.63 -11.77
N THR A 595 -20.93 25.40 -11.56
CA THR A 595 -20.21 26.15 -12.60
C THR A 595 -18.74 25.74 -12.66
N GLY A 596 -18.09 26.05 -13.79
CA GLY A 596 -16.64 25.88 -13.98
C GLY A 596 -16.24 24.53 -14.57
N ASN A 597 -15.11 24.51 -15.29
CA ASN A 597 -14.53 23.27 -15.82
C ASN A 597 -14.03 22.40 -14.66
N ARG A 598 -14.29 21.10 -14.75
CA ARG A 598 -13.89 20.13 -13.73
C ARG A 598 -12.94 19.11 -14.31
N PHE A 599 -12.06 18.58 -13.48
CA PHE A 599 -11.10 17.57 -13.90
C PHE A 599 -11.00 16.51 -12.82
N TYR A 600 -11.29 15.26 -13.15
CA TYR A 600 -11.30 14.15 -12.21
C TYR A 600 -10.22 13.13 -12.55
N LYS A 601 -9.42 12.78 -11.56
CA LYS A 601 -8.38 11.76 -11.66
C LYS A 601 -8.80 10.50 -10.93
N ALA A 602 -8.71 9.35 -11.60
CA ALA A 602 -9.03 8.05 -11.04
C ALA A 602 -7.81 7.48 -10.30
N HIS A 603 -8.01 7.00 -9.07
CA HIS A 603 -6.97 6.37 -8.26
C HIS A 603 -7.22 4.87 -8.12
N TRP A 604 -6.13 4.10 -8.11
CA TRP A 604 -6.16 2.65 -8.29
C TRP A 604 -5.23 1.93 -7.31
N THR A 605 -5.67 0.83 -6.71
CA THR A 605 -4.82 -0.10 -5.95
C THR A 605 -4.72 -1.42 -6.72
N PRO A 606 -3.52 -1.99 -6.96
CA PRO A 606 -3.40 -3.30 -7.61
C PRO A 606 -4.13 -4.38 -6.79
N ILE A 607 -4.91 -5.23 -7.47
CA ILE A 607 -5.57 -6.38 -6.83
C ILE A 607 -4.53 -7.45 -6.51
N GLU A 608 -4.58 -7.98 -5.29
CA GLU A 608 -3.80 -9.15 -4.89
C GLU A 608 -4.51 -10.44 -5.30
N TYR A 609 -3.85 -11.22 -6.15
CA TYR A 609 -4.32 -12.54 -6.59
C TYR A 609 -3.57 -13.64 -5.86
N LYS A 610 -4.27 -14.73 -5.54
CA LYS A 610 -3.70 -15.88 -4.83
C LYS A 610 -3.16 -16.93 -5.79
N ILE A 611 -2.03 -17.51 -5.42
CA ILE A 611 -1.49 -18.72 -6.04
C ILE A 611 -1.68 -19.86 -5.05
N ASN A 612 -2.51 -20.82 -5.44
CA ASN A 612 -2.79 -22.00 -4.63
C ASN A 612 -2.02 -23.21 -5.16
N TYR A 613 -1.33 -23.93 -4.27
CA TYR A 613 -0.56 -25.13 -4.63
C TYR A 613 -1.26 -26.40 -4.16
N LYS A 614 -1.77 -27.20 -5.09
CA LYS A 614 -2.29 -28.55 -4.82
C LYS A 614 -1.17 -29.57 -5.00
N LEU A 615 -0.43 -29.81 -3.93
CA LEU A 615 0.82 -30.57 -3.96
C LEU A 615 0.66 -32.10 -3.99
N ASN A 616 -0.55 -32.63 -3.80
CA ASN A 616 -0.82 -34.07 -3.79
C ASN A 616 0.14 -34.88 -2.89
N GLY A 617 0.42 -34.35 -1.69
CA GLY A 617 1.29 -34.95 -0.69
C GLY A 617 2.78 -34.63 -0.83
N GLY A 618 3.18 -33.73 -1.73
CA GLY A 618 4.52 -33.14 -1.75
C GLY A 618 4.64 -31.88 -0.88
N THR A 619 5.83 -31.29 -0.88
CA THR A 619 6.20 -30.07 -0.16
C THR A 619 6.55 -28.96 -1.17
N VAL A 620 5.94 -27.79 -1.01
CA VAL A 620 6.20 -26.61 -1.86
C VAL A 620 7.52 -25.96 -1.46
N SER A 621 8.20 -25.34 -2.43
CA SER A 621 9.36 -24.49 -2.12
C SER A 621 8.91 -23.25 -1.32
N PRO A 622 9.63 -22.85 -0.26
CA PRO A 622 9.34 -21.60 0.44
C PRO A 622 9.56 -20.35 -0.43
N ASP A 623 10.30 -20.48 -1.53
CA ASP A 623 10.56 -19.39 -2.47
C ASP A 623 9.40 -19.17 -3.46
N ASN A 624 8.39 -20.05 -3.44
CA ASN A 624 7.19 -19.88 -4.25
C ASN A 624 6.24 -18.89 -3.56
N PRO A 625 5.80 -17.81 -4.24
CA PRO A 625 4.94 -16.81 -3.64
C PRO A 625 3.50 -17.31 -3.50
N GLU A 626 2.81 -16.88 -2.44
CA GLU A 626 1.39 -17.18 -2.22
C GLU A 626 0.46 -16.14 -2.86
N ILE A 627 0.98 -14.94 -3.13
CA ILE A 627 0.25 -13.82 -3.73
C ILE A 627 1.06 -13.16 -4.83
N TYR A 628 0.37 -12.57 -5.80
CA TYR A 628 0.96 -11.73 -6.84
C TYR A 628 -0.02 -10.63 -7.26
N THR A 629 0.50 -9.58 -7.88
CA THR A 629 -0.29 -8.51 -8.47
C THR A 629 0.04 -8.39 -9.96
N ILE A 630 -0.75 -7.60 -10.69
CA ILE A 630 -0.47 -7.28 -12.10
C ILE A 630 0.92 -6.61 -12.30
N LEU A 631 1.46 -5.98 -11.26
CA LEU A 631 2.77 -5.31 -11.27
C LEU A 631 3.95 -6.25 -10.95
N THR A 632 3.69 -7.42 -10.39
CA THR A 632 4.72 -8.39 -10.03
C THR A 632 5.47 -8.85 -11.28
N ASP A 633 6.81 -8.84 -11.24
CA ASP A 633 7.64 -9.35 -12.33
C ASP A 633 7.42 -10.85 -12.55
N ASP A 634 7.89 -11.38 -13.69
CA ASP A 634 7.70 -12.77 -14.07
C ASP A 634 8.05 -13.74 -12.92
N ILE A 635 7.07 -14.56 -12.52
CA ILE A 635 7.25 -15.57 -11.47
C ILE A 635 7.47 -16.92 -12.13
N THR A 636 8.67 -17.47 -11.97
CA THR A 636 8.94 -18.87 -12.30
C THR A 636 8.70 -19.73 -11.06
N LEU A 637 7.75 -20.66 -11.14
CA LEU A 637 7.47 -21.56 -10.03
C LEU A 637 8.62 -22.56 -9.84
N ASN A 638 9.14 -22.63 -8.62
CA ASN A 638 10.08 -23.66 -8.23
C ASN A 638 9.37 -24.99 -8.10
N ASN A 639 10.03 -26.04 -8.58
CA ASN A 639 9.49 -27.39 -8.55
C ASN A 639 9.40 -27.91 -7.10
N PRO A 640 8.26 -28.52 -6.72
CA PRO A 640 8.06 -29.04 -5.38
C PRO A 640 8.82 -30.35 -5.21
N THR A 641 8.97 -30.82 -3.96
CA THR A 641 9.62 -32.10 -3.68
C THR A 641 8.67 -33.09 -2.99
N LYS A 642 8.80 -34.37 -3.30
CA LYS A 642 8.04 -35.45 -2.64
C LYS A 642 8.93 -36.69 -2.55
N GLU A 643 9.19 -37.16 -1.33
CA GLU A 643 10.07 -38.30 -1.09
C GLU A 643 9.55 -39.57 -1.81
N GLY A 644 10.41 -40.23 -2.60
CA GLY A 644 10.06 -41.45 -3.35
C GLY A 644 9.36 -41.24 -4.70
N TYR A 645 9.15 -39.99 -5.11
CA TYR A 645 8.51 -39.63 -6.37
C TYR A 645 9.41 -38.71 -7.20
N ASP A 646 9.25 -38.71 -8.51
CA ASP A 646 9.71 -37.61 -9.37
C ASP A 646 8.57 -36.66 -9.67
N PHE A 647 8.91 -35.37 -9.64
CA PHE A 647 8.01 -34.33 -10.13
C PHE A 647 8.01 -34.38 -11.67
N ILE A 648 6.83 -34.52 -12.27
CA ILE A 648 6.69 -34.61 -13.73
C ILE A 648 6.09 -33.36 -14.36
N GLY A 649 5.59 -32.43 -13.54
CA GLY A 649 5.12 -31.13 -13.99
C GLY A 649 3.93 -30.60 -13.20
N TRP A 650 3.64 -29.34 -13.44
CA TRP A 650 2.46 -28.63 -12.98
C TRP A 650 1.37 -28.68 -14.05
N THR A 651 0.11 -28.72 -13.63
CA THR A 651 -1.03 -28.31 -14.46
C THR A 651 -1.79 -27.18 -13.77
N GLU A 652 -2.38 -26.27 -14.53
CA GLU A 652 -3.30 -25.27 -13.99
C GLU A 652 -4.72 -25.86 -13.89
N GLU A 653 -5.37 -25.71 -12.74
CA GLU A 653 -6.71 -26.24 -12.52
C GLU A 653 -7.73 -25.58 -13.46
N GLY A 654 -8.51 -26.39 -14.17
CA GLY A 654 -9.48 -25.91 -15.17
C GLY A 654 -8.91 -25.79 -16.59
N VAL A 655 -7.59 -25.96 -16.75
CA VAL A 655 -6.92 -26.07 -18.06
C VAL A 655 -6.64 -27.54 -18.35
N THR A 656 -7.12 -28.05 -19.48
CA THR A 656 -6.85 -29.42 -19.94
C THR A 656 -5.59 -29.45 -20.79
N ASP A 657 -4.43 -29.42 -20.13
CA ASP A 657 -3.10 -29.55 -20.74
C ASP A 657 -2.27 -30.63 -20.05
N GLU A 658 -1.24 -31.14 -20.74
CA GLU A 658 -0.25 -32.05 -20.16
C GLU A 658 0.63 -31.35 -19.11
N PRO A 659 1.13 -32.04 -18.07
CA PRO A 659 1.98 -31.44 -17.05
C PRO A 659 3.26 -30.84 -17.63
N VAL A 660 3.61 -29.62 -17.21
CA VAL A 660 4.83 -28.91 -17.65
C VAL A 660 5.81 -28.69 -16.50
N MET A 661 7.10 -28.84 -16.77
CA MET A 661 8.18 -28.74 -15.77
C MET A 661 8.52 -27.30 -15.36
N GLU A 662 8.08 -26.33 -16.15
CA GLU A 662 8.32 -24.92 -15.92
C GLU A 662 7.00 -24.17 -16.13
N VAL A 663 6.62 -23.39 -15.12
CA VAL A 663 5.48 -22.49 -15.18
C VAL A 663 6.00 -21.09 -14.92
N ILE A 664 5.70 -20.18 -15.86
CA ILE A 664 6.02 -18.76 -15.75
C ILE A 664 4.70 -17.99 -15.73
N ILE A 665 4.39 -17.38 -14.58
CA ILE A 665 3.33 -16.39 -14.47
C ILE A 665 3.95 -15.06 -14.93
N ARG A 666 3.60 -14.63 -16.14
CA ARG A 666 4.17 -13.40 -16.70
C ARG A 666 3.62 -12.16 -16.00
N LYS A 667 4.45 -11.13 -15.89
CA LYS A 667 4.03 -9.78 -15.50
C LYS A 667 2.83 -9.33 -16.31
N GLY A 668 1.86 -8.71 -15.64
CA GLY A 668 0.58 -8.34 -16.26
C GLY A 668 -0.52 -9.40 -16.15
N SER A 669 -0.23 -10.58 -15.60
CA SER A 669 -1.27 -11.61 -15.36
C SER A 669 -2.26 -11.18 -14.28
N THR A 670 -3.52 -11.60 -14.42
CA THR A 670 -4.60 -11.35 -13.47
C THR A 670 -5.31 -12.65 -13.08
N GLY A 671 -6.02 -12.61 -11.94
CA GLY A 671 -6.87 -13.70 -11.45
C GLY A 671 -6.15 -14.69 -10.52
N ASP A 672 -6.93 -15.29 -9.61
CA ASP A 672 -6.45 -16.38 -8.76
C ASP A 672 -6.08 -17.60 -9.61
N ARG A 673 -4.97 -18.25 -9.25
CA ARG A 673 -4.45 -19.41 -9.96
C ARG A 673 -4.31 -20.59 -9.01
N THR A 674 -4.56 -21.79 -9.51
CA THR A 674 -4.35 -23.02 -8.76
C THR A 674 -3.51 -23.99 -9.57
N TYR A 675 -2.32 -24.33 -9.09
CA TYR A 675 -1.41 -25.26 -9.74
C TYR A 675 -1.41 -26.60 -9.01
N VAL A 676 -1.61 -27.67 -9.79
CA VAL A 676 -1.64 -29.04 -9.33
C VAL A 676 -0.31 -29.71 -9.65
N ALA A 677 0.37 -30.23 -8.63
CA ALA A 677 1.61 -30.96 -8.80
C ALA A 677 1.33 -32.41 -9.20
N HIS A 678 1.96 -32.85 -10.27
CA HIS A 678 1.91 -34.24 -10.73
C HIS A 678 3.21 -34.96 -10.41
N TRP A 679 3.06 -36.23 -10.04
CA TRP A 679 4.13 -37.04 -9.52
C TRP A 679 4.12 -38.40 -10.18
N ILE A 680 5.30 -38.95 -10.41
CA ILE A 680 5.45 -40.36 -10.80
C ILE A 680 6.19 -41.11 -9.70
N GLY A 681 5.57 -42.21 -9.23
CA GLY A 681 6.06 -42.99 -8.11
C GLY A 681 7.07 -44.04 -8.53
N TYR A 682 8.13 -44.20 -7.72
CA TYR A 682 9.06 -45.31 -7.81
C TYR A 682 8.97 -46.15 -6.54
N PRO A 683 7.86 -46.89 -6.31
CA PRO A 683 7.78 -47.76 -5.15
C PRO A 683 8.84 -48.86 -5.19
N PHE A 684 9.34 -49.27 -4.02
CA PHE A 684 10.14 -50.49 -3.94
C PHE A 684 9.25 -51.68 -4.27
N ARG A 685 9.57 -52.40 -5.33
CA ARG A 685 8.79 -53.54 -5.81
C ARG A 685 9.68 -54.60 -6.41
N THR A 686 9.16 -55.83 -6.46
CA THR A 686 9.77 -56.96 -7.14
C THR A 686 8.86 -57.38 -8.29
N LEU A 687 9.34 -57.24 -9.52
CA LEU A 687 8.69 -57.81 -10.70
C LEU A 687 9.32 -59.17 -10.98
N THR A 688 8.50 -60.17 -11.25
CA THR A 688 8.97 -61.53 -11.57
C THR A 688 8.33 -61.95 -12.88
N ASP A 689 9.16 -62.37 -13.83
CA ASP A 689 8.68 -63.04 -15.03
C ASP A 689 8.29 -64.48 -14.66
N SER A 690 7.02 -64.82 -14.89
CA SER A 690 6.47 -66.11 -14.45
C SER A 690 6.98 -67.29 -15.27
N GLU A 691 7.45 -67.06 -16.50
CA GLU A 691 7.91 -68.13 -17.39
C GLU A 691 9.36 -68.54 -17.08
N THR A 692 10.24 -67.56 -16.96
CA THR A 692 11.67 -67.80 -16.71
C THR A 692 12.01 -67.85 -15.22
N GLY A 693 11.18 -67.27 -14.35
CA GLY A 693 11.45 -67.14 -12.92
C GLY A 693 12.48 -66.06 -12.56
N ILE A 694 12.87 -65.22 -13.52
CA ILE A 694 13.74 -64.06 -13.29
C ILE A 694 12.96 -62.98 -12.55
N SER A 695 13.59 -62.36 -11.54
CA SER A 695 12.99 -61.21 -10.87
C SER A 695 13.92 -60.02 -10.78
N VAL A 696 13.33 -58.82 -10.84
CA VAL A 696 14.01 -57.54 -10.71
C VAL A 696 13.34 -56.79 -9.56
N SER A 697 14.13 -56.44 -8.54
CA SER A 697 13.66 -55.74 -7.35
C SER A 697 14.36 -54.40 -7.19
N GLY A 698 13.62 -53.36 -6.84
CA GLY A 698 14.16 -52.02 -6.60
C GLY A 698 13.07 -50.96 -6.65
N TYR A 699 13.46 -49.69 -6.66
CA TYR A 699 12.55 -48.56 -6.85
C TYR A 699 12.21 -48.43 -8.33
N ILE A 700 11.14 -49.09 -8.75
CA ILE A 700 10.74 -49.21 -10.16
C ILE A 700 9.48 -48.39 -10.38
N ARG A 701 9.37 -47.70 -11.52
CA ARG A 701 8.20 -46.87 -11.86
C ARG A 701 6.93 -47.69 -11.76
N GLU A 702 5.89 -47.16 -11.11
CA GLU A 702 4.67 -47.90 -10.73
C GLU A 702 3.97 -48.63 -11.89
N ASP A 703 4.05 -48.10 -13.09
CA ASP A 703 3.47 -48.63 -14.33
C ASP A 703 4.46 -49.41 -15.21
N ALA A 704 5.72 -49.60 -14.77
CA ALA A 704 6.66 -50.39 -15.54
C ALA A 704 6.20 -51.85 -15.69
N VAL A 705 6.61 -52.51 -16.75
CA VAL A 705 6.40 -53.94 -16.97
C VAL A 705 7.77 -54.58 -17.22
N LEU A 706 8.01 -55.74 -16.61
CA LEU A 706 9.23 -56.51 -16.82
C LEU A 706 9.09 -57.33 -18.10
N THR A 707 10.05 -57.17 -19.01
CA THR A 707 10.19 -58.00 -20.21
C THR A 707 11.48 -58.81 -20.09
N VAL A 708 11.41 -60.10 -20.40
CA VAL A 708 12.53 -61.03 -20.37
C VAL A 708 12.56 -61.81 -21.67
N ASP A 709 13.43 -61.39 -22.58
CA ASP A 709 13.60 -62.01 -23.89
C ASP A 709 14.89 -62.82 -23.96
N ASP A 710 15.01 -63.67 -24.99
CA ASP A 710 16.27 -64.34 -25.27
C ASP A 710 17.35 -63.32 -25.64
N MET A 711 18.56 -63.52 -25.11
CA MET A 711 19.66 -62.59 -25.32
C MET A 711 20.10 -62.57 -26.79
N GLU A 712 19.92 -61.43 -27.45
CA GLU A 712 20.53 -61.13 -28.75
C GLU A 712 21.80 -60.29 -28.55
N LEU A 713 22.95 -60.78 -29.02
CA LEU A 713 24.22 -60.07 -28.92
C LEU A 713 24.42 -59.17 -30.14
N HIS A 714 24.31 -57.85 -29.95
CA HIS A 714 24.64 -56.85 -30.96
C HIS A 714 26.10 -56.98 -31.44
N ASP A 715 26.36 -56.58 -32.70
CA ASP A 715 27.69 -56.49 -33.31
C ASP A 715 28.56 -55.35 -32.76
N ASP A 716 28.68 -55.30 -31.44
CA ASP A 716 29.45 -54.33 -30.70
C ASP A 716 30.70 -54.98 -30.07
N PRO A 717 31.89 -54.33 -30.10
CA PRO A 717 33.11 -54.81 -29.45
C PRO A 717 32.97 -55.20 -27.97
N PHE A 718 32.09 -54.55 -27.21
CA PHE A 718 31.86 -54.81 -25.79
C PHE A 718 31.17 -56.16 -25.54
N CYS A 719 30.36 -56.64 -26.49
CA CYS A 719 29.73 -57.96 -26.41
C CYS A 719 30.67 -59.09 -26.87
N ASN A 720 31.88 -58.78 -27.40
CA ASN A 720 32.85 -59.79 -27.84
C ASN A 720 33.35 -60.69 -26.72
N GLU A 721 33.44 -60.21 -25.48
CA GLU A 721 33.86 -61.05 -24.35
C GLU A 721 32.80 -62.11 -24.01
N ILE A 722 31.50 -61.78 -24.15
CA ILE A 722 30.42 -62.76 -24.00
C ILE A 722 30.55 -63.82 -25.09
N ARG A 723 30.76 -63.41 -26.36
CA ARG A 723 31.01 -64.33 -27.47
C ARG A 723 32.26 -65.19 -27.25
N ARG A 724 33.33 -64.61 -26.69
CA ARG A 724 34.57 -65.33 -26.37
C ARG A 724 34.29 -66.44 -25.36
N LEU A 725 33.61 -66.11 -24.26
CA LEU A 725 33.28 -67.09 -23.21
C LEU A 725 32.28 -68.16 -23.67
N MET A 726 31.37 -67.83 -24.59
CA MET A 726 30.48 -68.84 -25.21
C MET A 726 31.24 -69.86 -26.06
N ASN A 727 32.43 -69.52 -26.56
CA ASN A 727 33.29 -70.38 -27.38
C ASN A 727 34.50 -70.92 -26.61
N ASP A 728 34.56 -70.70 -25.29
CA ASP A 728 35.64 -71.14 -24.41
C ASP A 728 35.20 -72.42 -23.68
N ASP A 729 35.86 -73.54 -23.96
CA ASP A 729 35.52 -74.86 -23.39
C ASP A 729 35.60 -74.89 -21.85
N ASP A 730 36.29 -73.93 -21.24
CA ASP A 730 36.39 -73.77 -19.78
C ASP A 730 35.14 -73.11 -19.16
N TYR A 731 34.15 -72.67 -19.94
CA TYR A 731 32.96 -71.99 -19.45
C TYR A 731 31.67 -72.53 -20.06
N VAL A 732 30.60 -72.55 -19.26
CA VAL A 732 29.25 -72.94 -19.69
C VAL A 732 28.33 -71.74 -19.48
N LEU A 733 27.67 -71.29 -20.55
CA LEU A 733 26.57 -70.33 -20.46
C LEU A 733 25.39 -71.02 -19.77
N LEU A 734 25.06 -70.57 -18.57
CA LEU A 734 23.95 -71.09 -17.78
C LEU A 734 22.62 -70.45 -18.18
N LEU A 735 22.64 -69.14 -18.43
CA LEU A 735 21.46 -68.36 -18.78
C LEU A 735 21.90 -67.07 -19.48
N GLY A 736 21.31 -66.79 -20.65
CA GLY A 736 21.49 -65.54 -21.39
C GLY A 736 20.13 -64.92 -21.65
N LYS A 737 19.85 -63.77 -21.03
CA LYS A 737 18.56 -63.09 -21.17
C LYS A 737 18.74 -61.60 -21.37
N ASP A 738 17.93 -61.05 -22.27
CA ASP A 738 17.74 -59.62 -22.34
C ASP A 738 16.63 -59.22 -21.36
N ILE A 739 16.99 -58.43 -20.36
CA ILE A 739 16.07 -58.01 -19.31
C ILE A 739 15.85 -56.52 -19.51
N SER A 740 14.59 -56.10 -19.63
CA SER A 740 14.24 -54.69 -19.75
C SER A 740 13.00 -54.37 -18.93
N LEU A 741 12.85 -53.09 -18.61
CA LEU A 741 11.62 -52.55 -18.05
C LEU A 741 11.02 -51.64 -19.11
N SER A 742 9.71 -51.74 -19.34
CA SER A 742 9.00 -50.84 -20.27
C SER A 742 9.14 -49.37 -19.87
N GLU A 743 9.44 -49.12 -18.60
CA GLU A 743 9.61 -47.81 -18.01
C GLU A 743 10.76 -47.79 -17.00
N GLY A 744 11.22 -46.60 -16.63
CA GLY A 744 12.44 -46.43 -15.85
C GLY A 744 12.42 -46.99 -14.41
N PHE A 745 13.59 -46.91 -13.77
CA PHE A 745 13.77 -47.22 -12.34
C PHE A 745 14.78 -46.24 -11.73
N LYS A 746 14.90 -46.25 -10.40
CA LYS A 746 15.87 -45.43 -9.65
C LYS A 746 16.87 -46.27 -8.88
N GLY A 747 18.11 -45.79 -8.88
CA GLY A 747 19.19 -46.35 -8.08
C GLY A 747 19.60 -47.75 -8.51
N THR A 748 19.94 -48.59 -7.54
CA THR A 748 20.40 -49.96 -7.77
C THR A 748 19.23 -50.93 -7.81
N LEU A 749 19.20 -51.79 -8.83
CA LEU A 749 18.28 -52.92 -8.93
C LEU A 749 18.97 -54.20 -8.45
N THR A 750 18.22 -55.04 -7.75
CA THR A 750 18.60 -56.41 -7.45
C THR A 750 17.97 -57.35 -8.47
N VAL A 751 18.80 -57.97 -9.30
CA VAL A 751 18.38 -58.97 -10.28
C VAL A 751 18.60 -60.36 -9.70
N THR A 752 17.58 -61.20 -9.78
CA THR A 752 17.63 -62.62 -9.39
C THR A 752 17.44 -63.47 -10.63
N MET A 753 18.45 -64.25 -10.98
CA MET A 753 18.44 -65.15 -12.15
C MET A 753 18.47 -66.62 -11.70
N PRO A 754 17.51 -67.47 -12.11
CA PRO A 754 17.52 -68.89 -11.80
C PRO A 754 18.52 -69.62 -12.72
N VAL A 755 19.69 -69.95 -12.18
CA VAL A 755 20.80 -70.58 -12.91
C VAL A 755 20.90 -72.10 -12.66
N GLY A 756 19.98 -72.63 -11.85
CA GLY A 756 19.81 -74.06 -11.61
C GLY A 756 20.54 -74.62 -10.38
N MET A 757 19.98 -75.68 -9.80
CA MET A 757 20.48 -76.29 -8.55
C MET A 757 21.90 -76.85 -8.63
N ARG A 758 22.37 -77.21 -9.83
CA ARG A 758 23.73 -77.75 -10.05
C ARG A 758 24.83 -76.74 -9.74
N CYS A 759 24.49 -75.45 -9.74
CA CYS A 759 25.42 -74.37 -9.42
C CYS A 759 25.31 -73.91 -7.96
N ASN A 760 24.41 -74.49 -7.15
CA ASN A 760 24.20 -74.07 -5.76
C ASN A 760 25.51 -74.15 -4.94
N GLY A 761 25.83 -73.07 -4.22
CA GLY A 761 27.07 -72.91 -3.47
C GLY A 761 28.29 -72.47 -4.29
N LYS A 762 28.22 -72.49 -5.63
CA LYS A 762 29.30 -72.03 -6.53
C LYS A 762 29.18 -70.53 -6.82
N THR A 763 30.30 -69.91 -7.20
CA THR A 763 30.32 -68.53 -7.72
C THR A 763 30.19 -68.57 -9.24
N VAL A 764 29.25 -67.78 -9.78
CA VAL A 764 29.05 -67.59 -11.22
C VAL A 764 29.52 -66.19 -11.63
N SER A 765 29.99 -66.08 -12.87
CA SER A 765 30.35 -64.80 -13.49
C SER A 765 29.17 -64.29 -14.30
N ILE A 766 28.73 -63.05 -14.05
CA ILE A 766 27.67 -62.39 -14.81
C ILE A 766 28.32 -61.30 -15.66
N LEU A 767 28.08 -61.34 -16.97
CA LEU A 767 28.50 -60.31 -17.90
C LEU A 767 27.29 -59.54 -18.38
N HIS A 768 27.37 -58.22 -18.32
CA HIS A 768 26.29 -57.29 -18.68
C HIS A 768 26.82 -56.32 -19.76
N CYS A 769 26.25 -56.39 -20.96
CA CYS A 769 26.67 -55.56 -22.09
C CYS A 769 25.71 -54.36 -22.23
N THR A 770 26.03 -53.17 -21.73
CA THR A 770 25.09 -52.03 -21.72
C THR A 770 25.00 -51.28 -23.06
N GLY A 771 25.40 -51.91 -24.17
CA GLY A 771 25.54 -51.27 -25.50
C GLY A 771 26.69 -50.24 -25.63
N LEU A 772 27.34 -49.86 -24.53
CA LEU A 772 28.48 -48.91 -24.51
C LEU A 772 29.64 -49.37 -23.61
N THR A 773 29.38 -50.28 -22.67
CA THR A 773 30.39 -50.84 -21.76
C THR A 773 30.07 -52.28 -21.41
N LEU A 774 31.09 -53.07 -21.13
CA LEU A 774 30.93 -54.40 -20.55
C LEU A 774 31.16 -54.34 -19.03
N GLN A 775 30.13 -54.66 -18.27
CA GLN A 775 30.21 -54.75 -16.82
C GLN A 775 30.28 -56.22 -16.39
N LYS A 776 31.17 -56.52 -15.43
CA LYS A 776 31.39 -57.87 -14.92
C LYS A 776 31.02 -57.93 -13.45
N TYR A 777 30.13 -58.85 -13.12
CA TYR A 777 29.70 -59.12 -11.75
C TYR A 777 29.99 -60.57 -11.38
N THR A 778 29.99 -60.86 -10.08
CA THR A 778 30.02 -62.24 -9.58
C THR A 778 28.93 -62.41 -8.54
N ALA A 779 28.29 -63.57 -8.52
CA ALA A 779 27.28 -63.91 -7.51
C ALA A 779 27.51 -65.33 -7.01
N LYS A 780 27.36 -65.53 -5.70
CA LYS A 780 27.28 -66.87 -5.12
C LYS A 780 25.86 -67.38 -5.30
N VAL A 781 25.72 -68.55 -5.92
CA VAL A 781 24.41 -69.15 -6.18
C VAL A 781 23.87 -69.74 -4.88
N ALA A 782 22.66 -69.35 -4.51
CA ALA A 782 21.93 -69.89 -3.36
C ALA A 782 20.53 -70.31 -3.82
N ASP A 783 20.12 -71.53 -3.44
CA ASP A 783 18.86 -72.16 -3.88
C ASP A 783 18.67 -72.15 -5.40
N GLY A 784 19.77 -72.36 -6.13
CA GLY A 784 19.79 -72.35 -7.60
C GLY A 784 19.62 -70.97 -8.25
N LYS A 785 19.66 -69.88 -7.47
CA LYS A 785 19.52 -68.50 -7.96
C LYS A 785 20.79 -67.68 -7.76
N ALA A 786 21.16 -66.91 -8.78
CA ALA A 786 22.20 -65.88 -8.71
C ALA A 786 21.54 -64.54 -8.45
N VAL A 787 21.90 -63.88 -7.34
CA VAL A 787 21.38 -62.56 -6.95
C VAL A 787 22.52 -61.55 -7.01
N PHE A 788 22.32 -60.46 -7.76
CA PHE A 788 23.34 -59.42 -7.92
C PHE A 788 22.68 -58.06 -8.13
N ASN A 789 23.47 -57.01 -7.91
CA ASN A 789 23.02 -55.63 -7.94
C ASN A 789 23.56 -54.92 -9.19
N VAL A 790 22.70 -54.18 -9.88
CA VAL A 790 23.02 -53.50 -11.14
C VAL A 790 22.42 -52.09 -11.18
N ILE A 791 22.96 -51.23 -12.05
CA ILE A 791 22.48 -49.86 -12.27
C ILE A 791 21.90 -49.64 -13.68
N SER A 792 21.89 -50.69 -14.50
CA SER A 792 21.27 -50.74 -15.82
C SER A 792 20.79 -52.17 -16.06
N LEU A 793 19.92 -52.36 -17.05
CA LEU A 793 19.47 -53.67 -17.50
C LEU A 793 19.91 -53.88 -18.96
N SER A 794 19.64 -55.06 -19.52
CA SER A 794 19.93 -55.45 -20.90
C SER A 794 21.40 -55.47 -21.34
N PRO A 795 21.86 -56.54 -22.04
CA PRO A 795 21.61 -57.96 -21.77
C PRO A 795 22.56 -58.57 -20.73
N PHE A 796 22.12 -59.66 -20.09
CA PHE A 796 22.90 -60.42 -19.10
C PHE A 796 23.21 -61.86 -19.58
N ALA A 797 24.48 -62.24 -19.46
CA ALA A 797 24.97 -63.59 -19.68
C ALA A 797 25.62 -64.14 -18.39
N VAL A 798 25.10 -65.24 -17.87
CA VAL A 798 25.61 -65.88 -16.65
C VAL A 798 26.40 -67.14 -17.01
N PHE A 799 27.68 -67.17 -16.63
CA PHE A 799 28.59 -68.28 -16.89
C PHE A 799 29.02 -68.97 -15.59
N ALA A 800 29.16 -70.28 -15.64
CA ALA A 800 29.96 -71.04 -14.68
C ALA A 800 31.20 -71.60 -15.37
N LYS A 801 32.27 -71.83 -14.61
CA LYS A 801 33.44 -72.57 -15.09
C LYS A 801 33.05 -74.04 -15.31
N ALA A 802 33.34 -74.57 -16.50
CA ALA A 802 33.10 -75.96 -16.86
C ALA A 802 33.90 -76.90 -15.93
N PRO A 803 33.30 -78.01 -15.45
CA PRO A 803 34.04 -79.00 -14.69
C PRO A 803 35.04 -79.74 -15.59
N SER A 804 36.31 -79.82 -15.18
CA SER A 804 37.35 -80.58 -15.89
C SER A 804 37.01 -82.08 -15.91
N ALA A 805 37.19 -82.74 -17.06
CA ALA A 805 36.72 -84.09 -17.40
C ALA A 805 37.35 -85.29 -16.64
N HIS A 806 37.76 -85.14 -15.37
CA HIS A 806 38.29 -86.24 -14.55
C HIS A 806 37.81 -86.25 -13.09
N ASP A 807 36.63 -85.71 -12.80
CA ASP A 807 35.97 -85.96 -11.52
C ASP A 807 34.93 -87.08 -11.69
N TYR A 808 35.20 -88.19 -11.01
CA TYR A 808 34.25 -89.27 -10.83
C TYR A 808 33.55 -89.04 -9.47
N ASP A 809 32.25 -89.26 -9.40
CA ASP A 809 31.47 -89.17 -8.16
C ASP A 809 31.36 -90.55 -7.50
N PRO A 810 31.10 -90.64 -6.18
CA PRO A 810 30.58 -91.85 -5.56
C PRO A 810 29.28 -92.32 -6.24
N PRO A 811 28.94 -93.63 -6.22
CA PRO A 811 27.83 -94.15 -7.00
C PRO A 811 26.47 -93.69 -6.46
N THR A 812 25.41 -93.66 -7.27
CA THR A 812 24.05 -93.37 -6.79
C THR A 812 23.29 -94.67 -6.56
N VAL A 813 22.75 -94.87 -5.35
CA VAL A 813 22.04 -96.08 -4.96
C VAL A 813 20.75 -95.74 -4.22
N VAL A 814 19.70 -96.53 -4.45
CA VAL A 814 18.39 -96.38 -3.83
C VAL A 814 18.01 -97.64 -3.08
N THR A 815 17.54 -97.48 -1.85
CA THR A 815 16.85 -98.55 -1.11
C THR A 815 15.42 -98.61 -1.62
N VAL A 816 15.04 -99.68 -2.32
CA VAL A 816 13.76 -99.74 -3.04
C VAL A 816 12.64 -100.18 -2.10
N SER A 817 12.78 -101.33 -1.43
CA SER A 817 11.73 -101.84 -0.54
C SER A 817 12.23 -102.90 0.42
N VAL A 818 11.46 -103.10 1.50
CA VAL A 818 11.52 -104.28 2.36
C VAL A 818 10.20 -105.03 2.23
N THR A 819 10.26 -106.31 1.89
CA THR A 819 9.09 -107.17 1.65
C THR A 819 9.28 -108.53 2.32
N ASN A 820 8.24 -109.38 2.33
CA ASN A 820 8.27 -110.72 2.95
C ASN A 820 8.79 -110.72 4.40
N VAL A 821 8.35 -109.74 5.21
CA VAL A 821 8.73 -109.65 6.61
C VAL A 821 7.97 -110.73 7.40
N LEU A 822 8.70 -111.75 7.85
CA LEU A 822 8.23 -112.88 8.64
C LEU A 822 8.95 -112.91 9.99
N ALA A 823 8.48 -113.75 10.92
CA ALA A 823 9.23 -114.03 12.14
C ALA A 823 10.63 -114.55 11.79
N GLY A 824 11.66 -113.75 12.07
CA GLY A 824 13.05 -114.12 11.81
C GLY A 824 13.62 -113.79 10.42
N SER A 825 12.85 -113.26 9.46
CA SER A 825 13.38 -112.96 8.11
C SER A 825 12.69 -111.81 7.38
N ALA A 826 13.38 -111.18 6.42
CA ALA A 826 12.83 -110.18 5.50
C ALA A 826 13.60 -110.19 4.16
N THR A 827 12.97 -109.74 3.08
CA THR A 827 13.63 -109.57 1.77
C THR A 827 13.82 -108.09 1.45
N LEU A 828 15.05 -107.72 1.10
CA LEU A 828 15.47 -106.38 0.77
C LEU A 828 15.64 -106.23 -0.74
N SER A 829 15.23 -105.09 -1.29
CA SER A 829 15.46 -104.71 -2.69
C SER A 829 16.13 -103.34 -2.78
N GLY A 830 17.12 -103.22 -3.65
CA GLY A 830 17.94 -102.04 -3.85
C GLY A 830 18.31 -101.90 -5.33
N ASN A 831 18.68 -100.70 -5.75
CA ASN A 831 19.08 -100.44 -7.14
C ASN A 831 20.22 -99.43 -7.19
N VAL A 832 21.31 -99.75 -7.89
CA VAL A 832 22.36 -98.77 -8.19
C VAL A 832 21.98 -98.09 -9.51
N THR A 833 21.59 -96.81 -9.43
CA THR A 833 21.05 -96.04 -10.56
C THR A 833 22.12 -95.30 -11.35
N ALA A 834 23.27 -95.01 -10.76
CA ALA A 834 24.42 -94.44 -11.46
C ALA A 834 25.73 -94.88 -10.82
N SER A 835 26.78 -94.99 -11.62
CA SER A 835 28.11 -95.38 -11.15
C SER A 835 28.94 -94.20 -10.65
N GLY A 836 28.45 -92.96 -10.84
CA GLY A 836 29.25 -91.74 -10.68
C GLY A 836 30.42 -91.67 -11.66
N GLY A 837 30.36 -92.44 -12.75
CA GLY A 837 31.42 -92.53 -13.76
C GLY A 837 32.53 -93.56 -13.45
N ALA A 838 32.74 -93.97 -12.19
CA ALA A 838 33.74 -94.98 -11.83
C ALA A 838 33.11 -96.36 -11.57
N GLU A 839 33.84 -97.45 -11.83
CA GLU A 839 33.31 -98.81 -11.69
C GLU A 839 32.82 -99.09 -10.26
N VAL A 840 31.57 -99.56 -10.15
CA VAL A 840 30.97 -99.96 -8.88
C VAL A 840 31.51 -101.33 -8.48
N ILE A 841 32.47 -101.35 -7.57
CA ILE A 841 33.19 -102.55 -7.13
C ILE A 841 32.41 -103.37 -6.10
N GLU A 842 31.47 -102.75 -5.39
CA GLU A 842 30.64 -103.43 -4.39
C GLU A 842 29.26 -102.76 -4.26
N ARG A 843 28.20 -103.55 -4.07
CA ARG A 843 26.87 -103.07 -3.68
C ARG A 843 26.24 -104.03 -2.69
N GLY A 844 25.32 -103.54 -1.88
CA GLY A 844 24.70 -104.37 -0.85
C GLY A 844 23.73 -103.62 0.05
N PHE A 845 23.45 -104.19 1.21
CA PHE A 845 22.65 -103.54 2.25
C PHE A 845 23.41 -103.49 3.56
N VAL A 846 23.13 -102.48 4.37
CA VAL A 846 23.54 -102.41 5.76
C VAL A 846 22.29 -102.24 6.62
N TYR A 847 22.15 -103.03 7.68
CA TYR A 847 20.98 -103.01 8.54
C TYR A 847 21.33 -103.17 10.02
N GLY A 848 20.48 -102.67 10.90
CA GLY A 848 20.68 -102.73 12.35
C GLY A 848 19.47 -102.19 13.10
N THR A 849 19.57 -102.09 14.43
CA THR A 849 18.53 -101.47 15.26
C THR A 849 18.77 -99.97 15.50
N ASP A 850 19.91 -99.43 15.05
CA ASP A 850 20.19 -97.99 15.02
C ASP A 850 19.47 -97.33 13.82
N PRO A 851 18.83 -96.16 13.99
CA PRO A 851 18.15 -95.44 12.91
C PRO A 851 19.00 -95.07 11.69
N ASP A 852 20.33 -95.03 11.82
CA ASP A 852 21.23 -94.71 10.70
C ASP A 852 22.35 -95.78 10.54
N PRO A 853 22.02 -96.95 9.97
CA PRO A 853 23.01 -98.00 9.76
C PRO A 853 23.93 -97.64 8.59
N VAL A 854 25.24 -97.57 8.86
CA VAL A 854 26.31 -97.39 7.88
C VAL A 854 27.41 -98.43 8.10
N ILE A 855 28.19 -98.74 7.07
CA ILE A 855 29.24 -99.78 7.13
C ILE A 855 30.28 -99.42 8.20
N GLY A 856 30.63 -100.39 9.05
CA GLY A 856 31.63 -100.23 10.10
C GLY A 856 31.10 -99.66 11.43
N ARG A 857 29.83 -99.24 11.49
CA ARG A 857 29.22 -98.74 12.74
C ARG A 857 28.89 -99.91 13.69
N PRO A 858 29.16 -99.81 15.01
CA PRO A 858 28.80 -100.85 15.96
C PRO A 858 27.30 -101.18 15.93
N GLY A 859 26.96 -102.47 15.78
CA GLY A 859 25.57 -102.92 15.69
C GLY A 859 24.95 -102.87 14.29
N ALA A 860 25.67 -102.38 13.27
CA ALA A 860 25.26 -102.46 11.88
C ALA A 860 25.87 -103.71 11.20
N ILE A 861 25.05 -104.47 10.48
CA ILE A 861 25.42 -105.70 9.77
C ILE A 861 25.38 -105.43 8.27
N GLN A 862 26.49 -105.70 7.58
CA GLN A 862 26.64 -105.51 6.14
C GLN A 862 26.37 -106.80 5.36
N ILE A 863 25.63 -106.70 4.25
CA ILE A 863 25.34 -107.79 3.31
C ILE A 863 25.79 -107.36 1.91
N ARG A 864 26.81 -108.04 1.38
CA ARG A 864 27.31 -107.83 0.02
C ARG A 864 26.41 -108.56 -0.99
N SER A 865 25.96 -107.85 -2.02
CA SER A 865 25.02 -108.31 -3.06
C SER A 865 25.55 -108.08 -4.48
N GLY A 866 26.87 -108.19 -4.66
CA GLY A 866 27.55 -108.12 -5.96
C GLY A 866 28.21 -106.77 -6.25
N SER A 867 28.39 -106.46 -7.53
CA SER A 867 29.01 -105.24 -8.07
C SER A 867 28.21 -104.74 -9.30
N GLY A 868 28.57 -103.58 -9.85
CA GLY A 868 27.94 -103.02 -11.05
C GLY A 868 26.56 -102.35 -10.85
N LEU A 869 25.96 -101.89 -11.96
CA LEU A 869 24.67 -101.19 -11.99
C LEU A 869 23.45 -102.12 -11.96
N GLY A 870 22.29 -101.58 -11.62
CA GLY A 870 21.01 -102.27 -11.66
C GLY A 870 20.52 -102.82 -10.31
N GLY A 871 19.37 -103.50 -10.38
CA GLY A 871 18.66 -104.00 -9.20
C GLY A 871 19.38 -105.17 -8.54
N PHE A 872 19.30 -105.24 -7.21
CA PHE A 872 19.81 -106.33 -6.39
C PHE A 872 18.92 -106.59 -5.18
N THR A 873 18.92 -107.83 -4.70
CA THR A 873 18.06 -108.27 -3.60
C THR A 873 18.84 -109.11 -2.59
N ALA A 874 18.47 -109.04 -1.31
CA ALA A 874 19.07 -109.86 -0.25
C ALA A 874 18.00 -110.37 0.72
N LYS A 875 18.23 -111.55 1.33
CA LYS A 875 17.35 -112.11 2.37
C LYS A 875 18.02 -112.00 3.74
N LEU A 876 17.36 -111.32 4.67
CA LEU A 876 17.71 -111.27 6.09
C LEU A 876 17.19 -112.53 6.79
N THR A 877 17.99 -113.09 7.70
CA THR A 877 17.59 -114.21 8.57
C THR A 877 18.11 -113.98 9.99
N GLY A 878 17.51 -114.66 10.99
CA GLY A 878 17.92 -114.52 12.40
C GLY A 878 17.45 -113.22 13.07
N LEU A 879 16.43 -112.56 12.51
CA LEU A 879 15.91 -111.31 13.07
C LEU A 879 15.11 -111.56 14.35
N ARG A 880 15.25 -110.68 15.35
CA ARG A 880 14.52 -110.82 16.61
C ARG A 880 13.06 -110.39 16.43
N PRO A 881 12.06 -111.19 16.88
CA PRO A 881 10.66 -110.77 16.83
C PRO A 881 10.42 -109.51 17.67
N ASN A 882 9.40 -108.73 17.30
CA ASN A 882 9.06 -107.44 17.92
C ASN A 882 10.21 -106.43 17.99
N THR A 883 11.14 -106.48 17.03
CA THR A 883 12.29 -105.57 16.95
C THR A 883 12.21 -104.74 15.66
N VAL A 884 12.42 -103.44 15.78
CA VAL A 884 12.52 -102.52 14.64
C VAL A 884 13.94 -102.59 14.08
N TYR A 885 14.04 -102.86 12.79
CA TYR A 885 15.30 -102.80 12.05
C TYR A 885 15.24 -101.68 11.02
N TYR A 886 16.34 -100.94 10.89
CA TYR A 886 16.58 -99.95 9.87
C TYR A 886 17.54 -100.55 8.84
N VAL A 887 17.35 -100.22 7.56
CA VAL A 887 18.15 -100.73 6.46
C VAL A 887 18.41 -99.66 5.40
N ARG A 888 19.62 -99.67 4.85
CA ARG A 888 20.04 -98.86 3.70
C ARG A 888 20.70 -99.75 2.66
N ALA A 889 20.37 -99.54 1.39
CA ALA A 889 21.20 -100.03 0.29
C ALA A 889 22.48 -99.18 0.24
N TYR A 890 23.62 -99.78 -0.11
CA TYR A 890 24.88 -99.09 -0.34
C TYR A 890 25.53 -99.54 -1.65
N ALA A 891 26.38 -98.67 -2.20
CA ALA A 891 27.24 -98.99 -3.33
C ALA A 891 28.60 -98.29 -3.15
N VAL A 892 29.66 -98.92 -3.63
CA VAL A 892 31.06 -98.49 -3.49
C VAL A 892 31.71 -98.47 -4.86
N ASN A 893 32.38 -97.37 -5.18
CA ASN A 893 33.37 -97.29 -6.24
C ASN A 893 34.68 -96.75 -5.63
N ARG A 894 35.68 -96.45 -6.48
CA ARG A 894 36.96 -95.93 -5.99
C ARG A 894 36.89 -94.54 -5.34
N GLU A 895 35.84 -93.76 -5.61
CA GLU A 895 35.66 -92.39 -5.13
C GLU A 895 34.94 -92.35 -3.78
N GLY A 896 34.11 -93.36 -3.48
CA GLY A 896 33.49 -93.47 -2.17
C GLY A 896 32.35 -94.46 -2.07
N THR A 897 31.74 -94.47 -0.89
CA THR A 897 30.53 -95.25 -0.59
C THR A 897 29.33 -94.32 -0.50
N SER A 898 28.26 -94.66 -1.20
CA SER A 898 26.98 -93.99 -1.10
C SER A 898 25.93 -94.88 -0.48
N TYR A 899 24.92 -94.25 0.14
CA TYR A 899 23.82 -94.92 0.80
C TYR A 899 22.48 -94.42 0.29
N GLY A 900 21.53 -95.34 0.10
CA GLY A 900 20.14 -95.01 -0.19
C GLY A 900 19.42 -94.46 1.03
N ALA A 901 18.15 -94.09 0.84
CA ALA A 901 17.27 -93.71 1.94
C ALA A 901 17.17 -94.84 3.00
N VAL A 902 17.02 -94.46 4.26
CA VAL A 902 16.74 -95.41 5.34
C VAL A 902 15.29 -95.87 5.22
N LEU A 903 15.09 -97.18 5.19
CA LEU A 903 13.78 -97.80 5.43
C LEU A 903 13.81 -98.50 6.79
N SER A 904 12.68 -98.49 7.49
CA SER A 904 12.51 -99.27 8.72
C SER A 904 11.40 -100.29 8.57
N PHE A 905 11.52 -101.41 9.27
CA PHE A 905 10.48 -102.42 9.35
C PHE A 905 10.51 -103.10 10.73
N THR A 906 9.35 -103.56 11.20
CA THR A 906 9.22 -104.27 12.48
C THR A 906 9.02 -105.75 12.20
N VAL A 907 9.82 -106.60 12.85
CA VAL A 907 9.70 -108.06 12.70
C VAL A 907 8.47 -108.53 13.50
N PRO A 908 7.48 -109.19 12.88
CA PRO A 908 6.30 -109.66 13.58
C PRO A 908 6.67 -110.76 14.59
N VAL A 909 5.90 -110.85 15.67
CA VAL A 909 6.00 -111.95 16.65
C VAL A 909 5.59 -113.26 15.98
N ASP A 910 6.34 -114.34 16.22
CA ASP A 910 5.94 -115.68 15.77
C ASP A 910 4.75 -116.15 16.62
N ILE A 911 3.54 -115.95 16.12
CA ILE A 911 2.31 -116.37 16.79
C ILE A 911 1.91 -117.72 16.16
N PRO A 912 1.94 -118.85 16.90
CA PRO A 912 1.48 -120.12 16.37
C PRO A 912 0.01 -119.99 15.97
N LYS A 913 -0.30 -120.28 14.70
CA LYS A 913 -1.68 -120.33 14.20
C LYS A 913 -2.50 -121.33 15.03
N THR A 914 -3.36 -120.82 15.89
CA THR A 914 -4.52 -121.55 16.40
C THR A 914 -5.76 -120.75 16.03
N GLY A 915 -6.67 -121.44 15.34
CA GLY A 915 -7.88 -120.88 14.78
C GLY A 915 -8.89 -120.46 15.84
N GLY A 916 -9.97 -119.83 15.38
CA GLY A 916 -11.10 -119.47 16.22
C GLY A 916 -11.42 -117.99 16.11
N SER A 917 -12.24 -117.67 15.12
CA SER A 917 -12.92 -116.39 14.95
C SER A 917 -13.70 -116.00 16.21
N ALA A 918 -13.35 -114.86 16.82
CA ALA A 918 -14.21 -114.08 17.70
C ALA A 918 -13.83 -112.59 17.68
N MET A 919 -14.87 -111.75 17.55
CA MET A 919 -14.98 -110.27 17.61
C MET A 919 -14.59 -109.70 19.01
N PRO A 920 -14.81 -108.41 19.41
CA PRO A 920 -14.48 -107.07 18.86
C PRO A 920 -14.04 -106.00 19.95
N TRP A 921 -13.95 -104.69 19.59
CA TRP A 921 -13.94 -103.42 20.40
C TRP A 921 -12.64 -102.88 21.06
N GLY A 922 -12.43 -101.54 21.01
CA GLY A 922 -11.63 -100.79 22.01
C GLY A 922 -10.99 -99.43 21.63
N PHE A 923 -11.73 -98.32 21.82
CA PHE A 923 -11.37 -96.97 22.32
C PHE A 923 -9.96 -96.35 22.18
N VAL A 924 -9.88 -95.03 21.86
CA VAL A 924 -9.18 -93.98 22.65
C VAL A 924 -9.87 -92.61 22.50
N LEU A 925 -10.04 -91.92 23.64
CA LEU A 925 -10.58 -90.57 23.88
C LEU A 925 -9.56 -89.42 23.68
N ILE A 926 -10.05 -88.29 23.15
CA ILE A 926 -10.04 -86.89 23.66
C ILE A 926 -8.88 -86.41 24.60
N GLY A 927 -8.15 -85.38 24.12
CA GLY A 927 -8.14 -84.02 24.68
C GLY A 927 -7.12 -83.63 25.78
N LEU A 928 -6.34 -82.57 25.51
CA LEU A 928 -5.94 -81.59 26.53
C LEU A 928 -5.85 -80.20 25.90
N ALA A 929 -6.67 -79.29 26.44
CA ALA A 929 -6.66 -77.86 26.21
C ALA A 929 -6.58 -77.15 27.58
N ALA A 930 -6.34 -75.82 27.54
CA ALA A 930 -6.48 -74.82 28.61
C ALA A 930 -5.23 -74.58 29.50
N ALA A 931 -4.89 -73.36 29.98
CA ALA A 931 -5.42 -72.00 29.77
C ALA A 931 -4.55 -70.98 30.58
N CYS A 932 -4.65 -69.68 30.23
CA CYS A 932 -4.86 -68.51 31.12
C CYS A 932 -4.63 -67.22 30.27
N SER A 933 -5.58 -66.35 29.92
CA SER A 933 -6.66 -65.60 30.64
C SER A 933 -6.15 -64.36 31.41
N VAL A 934 -7.01 -63.30 31.41
CA VAL A 934 -7.00 -62.02 32.21
C VAL A 934 -6.51 -60.81 31.38
N TYR A 935 -7.19 -59.67 31.17
CA TYR A 935 -8.44 -59.03 31.67
C TYR A 935 -8.77 -57.85 30.69
N ALA A 936 -10.03 -57.67 30.24
CA ALA A 936 -10.96 -56.56 30.55
C ALA A 936 -10.40 -55.10 30.42
N ALA A 937 -11.07 -54.08 29.88
CA ALA A 937 -12.41 -53.90 29.30
C ALA A 937 -12.52 -52.50 28.62
N MET A 938 -13.40 -52.39 27.60
CA MET A 938 -14.24 -51.23 27.22
C MET A 938 -13.57 -49.87 26.88
N ARG A 939 -13.91 -49.16 25.80
CA ARG A 939 -15.27 -48.83 25.32
C ARG A 939 -15.22 -48.21 23.91
N ARG A 940 -16.29 -48.48 23.13
CA ARG A 940 -16.86 -47.73 21.97
C ARG A 940 -16.57 -46.21 22.00
N ARG A 941 -16.55 -45.41 20.92
CA ARG A 941 -17.06 -45.46 19.53
C ARG A 941 -16.54 -44.17 18.83
N LYS A 942 -16.48 -44.17 17.49
CA LYS A 942 -16.24 -43.02 16.58
C LYS A 942 -14.85 -42.35 16.65
N ALA A 943 -13.98 -42.76 15.74
CA ALA A 943 -13.34 -41.97 14.69
C ALA A 943 -12.51 -42.96 13.87
#